data_AF-A0A2V2RCM6-F1
#
_entry.id   AF-A0A2V2RCM6-F1
#
_cell.length_a   1.000
_cell.length_b   1.000
_cell.length_c   1.000
_cell.angle_alpha   90.00
_cell.angle_beta   90.00
_cell.angle_gamma   90.00
#
_symmetry.space_group_name_H-M   'P 1'
#
loop_
_entity.id
_entity.type
_entity.pdbx_description
1 polymer ?
#
loop_
_entity_poly.entity_id
_entity_poly.type
_entity_poly.pdbx_seq_one_letter_code
_entity_poly.pdbx_strand_id
1 'polypeptide(L)'
;MLRRNSLTAFIFLLLLVPFVTSYIRRSESAVTVRRITQTAEEDLSLNPSLSGDGRHIVFESNADLARAGTGQGFHAVHALVSDNSTVFSEIARTRIVAPAISHDGSSIAFSSAEDLTGENNDRNSEIFLQTENSLIQITHAFPDSPATRTTDGSFQPSISSDGRLVAFSSNRDLVGRNSDLNFEIFLFDRLTATVSQVTDTSAIVGNTQAKLSGNGLYMVYFRDDGETQGERRSLVFYNLETGHQEHIVENAAALGLTTGRAISNDGMRVIYFYETSAHQSQVFLFEAATNSSRQITNLGTRTSEVSLNPTISGDGKRVTFATRRRVTTATDGSVELYLFDIPSDETMQLTDAPASSTAEVVSSLNDDGSLVAFNFARLLSGNVSSPELANNSEIYLATIPPRASSGSLTVSNAALGSQQPVATDVPRGGIVIAKGRALSHAPLNASKLADGSFPLILAGTTVTVNGVAAQILFVSPAEVHFVIPNQTSVGTAEISVTNTDGFQSRSTTVVQDVSPGVFTETNPDSRKGIVVNADNLLTEPFDPTGGRLRLVIFATGVRNAATVSGRVAGRAATVESVKASPDLPGLDEIHCLVPPELRGAGEVELIVRADNRDSNSVTVTLSGSTLRDIVINELLADPPDGIAGDANHDGTRNASDDEFVELVNSTERDLDLSGYELASRALTADIDTVRHRFTNRTILPAGTAIVIFGGG
;
A
#
# COMPACT_ATOMS: atom_id res chain seq x y z
N MET A 1 -26.34 -7.43 -68.95
CA MET A 1 -27.61 -6.80 -68.55
C MET A 1 -28.16 -7.61 -67.37
N LEU A 2 -28.29 -6.97 -66.22
CA LEU A 2 -29.19 -7.26 -65.09
C LEU A 2 -29.41 -8.70 -64.55
N ARG A 3 -29.01 -8.84 -63.27
CA ARG A 3 -29.79 -9.31 -62.10
C ARG A 3 -30.33 -10.76 -62.01
N ARG A 4 -29.72 -11.47 -61.05
CA ARG A 4 -30.29 -11.88 -59.73
C ARG A 4 -31.23 -13.09 -59.70
N ASN A 5 -30.73 -14.18 -59.10
CA ASN A 5 -31.32 -15.06 -58.06
C ASN A 5 -30.33 -16.25 -57.94
N SER A 6 -29.63 -16.47 -56.83
CA SER A 6 -30.18 -16.83 -55.51
C SER A 6 -29.15 -16.57 -54.40
N LEU A 7 -29.66 -15.95 -53.33
CA LEU A 7 -28.94 -15.45 -52.16
C LEU A 7 -29.24 -16.38 -50.98
N THR A 8 -28.50 -17.49 -50.85
CA THR A 8 -28.53 -18.37 -49.65
C THR A 8 -27.30 -19.27 -49.63
N ALA A 9 -26.10 -18.69 -49.43
CA ALA A 9 -24.89 -19.40 -48.97
C ALA A 9 -23.68 -18.45 -48.82
N PHE A 10 -23.88 -17.25 -48.25
CA PHE A 10 -22.76 -16.31 -48.01
C PHE A 10 -22.91 -15.53 -46.70
N ILE A 11 -23.43 -16.17 -45.64
CA ILE A 11 -23.44 -15.66 -44.25
C ILE A 11 -23.21 -16.83 -43.26
N PHE A 12 -22.27 -17.73 -43.55
CA PHE A 12 -21.92 -18.80 -42.58
C PHE A 12 -20.44 -19.18 -42.56
N LEU A 13 -19.55 -18.33 -43.09
CA LEU A 13 -18.11 -18.60 -43.09
C LEU A 13 -17.29 -17.33 -42.83
N LEU A 14 -17.65 -16.57 -41.79
CA LEU A 14 -16.88 -15.40 -41.34
C LEU A 14 -17.08 -15.06 -39.85
N LEU A 15 -17.31 -16.07 -39.01
CA LEU A 15 -17.43 -15.91 -37.55
C LEU A 15 -16.78 -17.08 -36.77
N LEU A 16 -15.60 -17.52 -37.21
CA LEU A 16 -14.73 -18.45 -36.45
C LEU A 16 -13.28 -18.25 -36.90
N VAL A 17 -12.81 -17.01 -36.82
CA VAL A 17 -11.37 -16.77 -36.66
C VAL A 17 -11.15 -16.85 -35.15
N PRO A 18 -10.36 -17.81 -34.62
CA PRO A 18 -9.89 -17.65 -33.27
C PRO A 18 -9.14 -16.33 -33.28
N PHE A 19 -9.52 -15.40 -32.40
CA PHE A 19 -8.60 -14.36 -31.96
C PHE A 19 -7.32 -15.10 -31.54
N VAL A 20 -6.38 -15.21 -32.47
CA VAL A 20 -4.97 -15.27 -32.11
C VAL A 20 -4.73 -13.85 -31.60
N THR A 21 -5.15 -13.61 -30.35
CA THR A 21 -4.46 -12.67 -29.51
C THR A 21 -3.01 -13.08 -29.67
N SER A 22 -2.27 -12.27 -30.39
CA SER A 22 -0.84 -12.19 -30.20
C SER A 22 -0.71 -11.87 -28.72
N TYR A 23 -0.64 -12.90 -27.88
CA TYR A 23 0.14 -12.84 -26.67
C TYR A 23 1.53 -12.53 -27.20
N ILE A 24 1.81 -11.25 -27.40
CA ILE A 24 3.11 -10.74 -27.02
C ILE A 24 3.17 -11.19 -25.57
N ARG A 25 3.83 -12.33 -25.33
CA ARG A 25 4.49 -12.55 -24.06
C ARG A 25 5.34 -11.31 -23.94
N ARG A 26 4.83 -10.31 -23.21
CA ARG A 26 5.67 -9.29 -22.63
C ARG A 26 6.65 -10.14 -21.85
N SER A 27 7.87 -10.24 -22.37
CA SER A 27 8.98 -10.78 -21.61
C SER A 27 8.92 -10.02 -20.30
N GLU A 28 8.47 -10.67 -19.23
CA GLU A 28 8.75 -10.16 -17.90
C GLU A 28 10.26 -10.10 -17.86
N SER A 29 10.80 -8.88 -17.91
CA SER A 29 12.24 -8.66 -17.85
C SER A 29 12.70 -9.22 -16.49
N ALA A 30 13.17 -10.45 -16.49
CA ALA A 30 13.70 -11.08 -15.30
C ALA A 30 15.01 -10.40 -14.90
N VAL A 31 15.30 -10.39 -13.61
CA VAL A 31 16.62 -10.00 -13.11
C VAL A 31 17.67 -10.88 -13.77
N THR A 32 18.72 -10.28 -14.32
CA THR A 32 19.87 -11.01 -14.84
C THR A 32 21.05 -10.80 -13.92
N VAL A 33 21.61 -11.89 -13.40
CA VAL A 33 22.80 -11.86 -12.53
C VAL A 33 24.00 -12.35 -13.33
N ARG A 34 25.04 -11.53 -13.41
CA ARG A 34 26.32 -11.87 -14.05
C ARG A 34 27.43 -11.93 -13.00
N ARG A 35 28.15 -13.05 -12.95
CA ARG A 35 29.38 -13.18 -12.18
C ARG A 35 30.50 -12.35 -12.83
N ILE A 36 31.08 -11.42 -12.08
CA ILE A 36 32.13 -10.50 -12.54
C ILE A 36 33.51 -11.12 -12.33
N THR A 37 33.77 -11.69 -11.16
CA THR A 37 35.04 -12.32 -10.83
C THR A 37 34.94 -13.85 -10.91
N GLN A 38 35.94 -14.48 -11.50
CA GLN A 38 36.06 -15.94 -11.61
C GLN A 38 37.43 -16.34 -11.11
N THR A 39 37.51 -16.62 -9.81
CA THR A 39 38.76 -16.89 -9.09
C THR A 39 38.81 -18.34 -8.59
N ALA A 40 39.96 -18.75 -8.05
CA ALA A 40 40.11 -20.08 -7.45
C ALA A 40 39.21 -20.23 -6.20
N GLU A 41 39.00 -21.44 -5.69
CA GLU A 41 38.09 -21.67 -4.55
C GLU A 41 38.56 -21.03 -3.25
N GLU A 42 39.87 -20.94 -3.07
CA GLU A 42 40.56 -20.29 -1.96
C GLU A 42 40.50 -18.76 -2.00
N ASP A 43 40.19 -18.18 -3.15
CA ASP A 43 40.19 -16.73 -3.35
C ASP A 43 38.87 -16.08 -2.91
N LEU A 44 38.97 -14.81 -2.51
CA LEU A 44 37.91 -13.96 -2.02
C LEU A 44 37.89 -12.65 -2.82
N SER A 45 36.72 -12.23 -3.23
CA SER A 45 36.45 -10.87 -3.71
C SER A 45 35.31 -10.27 -2.89
N LEU A 46 35.55 -9.12 -2.26
CA LEU A 46 34.69 -8.54 -1.21
C LEU A 46 34.51 -7.03 -1.39
N ASN A 47 33.50 -6.49 -0.71
CA ASN A 47 33.28 -5.05 -0.54
C ASN A 47 33.18 -4.23 -1.85
N PRO A 48 32.31 -4.61 -2.81
CA PRO A 48 32.16 -3.87 -4.04
C PRO A 48 31.43 -2.53 -3.84
N SER A 49 31.91 -1.53 -4.57
CA SER A 49 31.32 -0.19 -4.69
C SER A 49 31.16 0.14 -6.17
N LEU A 50 29.94 0.50 -6.58
CA LEU A 50 29.56 0.74 -7.97
C LEU A 50 29.45 2.24 -8.24
N SER A 51 30.03 2.71 -9.35
CA SER A 51 29.92 4.10 -9.80
C SER A 51 28.47 4.46 -10.16
N GLY A 52 28.13 5.74 -10.06
CA GLY A 52 26.80 6.25 -10.36
C GLY A 52 26.34 5.98 -11.79
N ASP A 53 27.25 6.03 -12.76
CA ASP A 53 27.02 5.68 -14.17
C ASP A 53 26.92 4.16 -14.43
N GLY A 54 27.22 3.33 -13.43
CA GLY A 54 27.14 1.88 -13.50
C GLY A 54 28.28 1.20 -14.26
N ARG A 55 29.36 1.92 -14.61
CA ARG A 55 30.45 1.40 -15.47
C ARG A 55 31.68 0.93 -14.71
N HIS A 56 31.83 1.31 -13.45
CA HIS A 56 33.04 1.04 -12.66
C HIS A 56 32.68 0.36 -11.34
N ILE A 57 33.36 -0.75 -11.03
CA ILE A 57 33.27 -1.42 -9.74
C ILE A 57 34.64 -1.37 -9.08
N VAL A 58 34.70 -0.96 -7.82
CA VAL A 58 35.91 -1.05 -6.99
C VAL A 58 35.65 -2.02 -5.85
N PHE A 59 36.60 -2.92 -5.59
CA PHE A 59 36.47 -3.98 -4.59
C PHE A 59 37.85 -4.49 -4.18
N GLU A 60 37.92 -5.25 -3.09
CA GLU A 60 39.16 -5.95 -2.73
C GLU A 60 39.15 -7.40 -3.18
N SER A 61 40.31 -7.91 -3.62
CA SER A 61 40.48 -9.33 -3.94
C SER A 61 41.86 -9.83 -3.57
N ASN A 62 41.98 -11.07 -3.12
CA ASN A 62 43.29 -11.72 -2.98
C ASN A 62 43.74 -12.48 -4.25
N ALA A 63 42.92 -12.47 -5.30
CA ALA A 63 43.28 -13.01 -6.61
C ALA A 63 43.99 -11.96 -7.49
N ASP A 64 44.96 -12.40 -8.29
CA ASP A 64 45.65 -11.54 -9.28
C ASP A 64 44.79 -11.33 -10.55
N LEU A 65 43.65 -10.63 -10.38
CA LEU A 65 42.67 -10.37 -11.45
C LEU A 65 43.24 -9.47 -12.56
N ALA A 66 44.12 -8.53 -12.20
CA ALA A 66 44.75 -7.59 -13.12
C ALA A 66 45.99 -8.18 -13.83
N ARG A 67 46.44 -9.38 -13.43
CA ARG A 67 47.68 -10.02 -13.91
C ARG A 67 48.90 -9.13 -13.70
N ALA A 68 48.93 -8.41 -12.57
CA ALA A 68 50.00 -7.53 -12.18
C ALA A 68 51.18 -8.29 -11.54
N GLY A 69 51.02 -9.58 -11.25
CA GLY A 69 52.06 -10.48 -10.71
C GLY A 69 51.84 -10.88 -9.24
N THR A 70 52.62 -11.85 -8.76
CA THR A 70 52.41 -12.60 -7.50
C THR A 70 52.71 -11.80 -6.22
N GLY A 71 51.88 -10.83 -5.90
CA GLY A 71 51.76 -10.33 -4.52
C GLY A 71 51.06 -11.35 -3.64
N GLN A 72 51.47 -11.45 -2.38
CA GLN A 72 50.69 -12.15 -1.35
C GLN A 72 49.75 -11.12 -0.71
N GLY A 73 48.48 -11.44 -0.52
CA GLY A 73 47.53 -10.60 0.20
C GLY A 73 46.38 -10.06 -0.66
N PHE A 74 45.64 -9.08 -0.12
CA PHE A 74 44.55 -8.41 -0.83
C PHE A 74 45.06 -7.24 -1.67
N HIS A 75 44.34 -7.00 -2.76
CA HIS A 75 44.57 -5.96 -3.75
C HIS A 75 43.31 -5.12 -3.86
N ALA A 76 43.47 -3.81 -3.94
CA ALA A 76 42.43 -2.90 -4.38
C ALA A 76 42.29 -3.02 -5.89
N VAL A 77 41.14 -3.47 -6.37
CA VAL A 77 40.88 -3.77 -7.78
C VAL A 77 39.83 -2.81 -8.32
N HIS A 78 40.11 -2.25 -9.50
CA HIS A 78 39.13 -1.52 -10.30
C HIS A 78 38.71 -2.36 -11.50
N ALA A 79 37.42 -2.53 -11.68
CA ALA A 79 36.81 -3.22 -12.82
C ALA A 79 35.98 -2.24 -13.66
N LEU A 80 36.37 -2.08 -14.93
CA LEU A 80 35.54 -1.43 -15.94
C LEU A 80 34.58 -2.47 -16.55
N VAL A 81 33.29 -2.30 -16.34
CA VAL A 81 32.24 -3.22 -16.77
C VAL A 81 31.49 -2.67 -18.00
N SER A 82 31.25 -3.56 -18.96
CA SER A 82 30.30 -3.37 -20.07
C SER A 82 29.28 -4.52 -20.05
N ASP A 83 28.35 -4.60 -20.99
CA ASP A 83 27.32 -5.67 -21.04
C ASP A 83 27.90 -7.09 -21.11
N ASN A 84 29.07 -7.28 -21.73
CA ASN A 84 29.65 -8.61 -21.98
C ASN A 84 31.13 -8.74 -21.62
N SER A 85 31.78 -7.70 -21.12
CA SER A 85 33.19 -7.76 -20.76
C SER A 85 33.48 -7.01 -19.46
N THR A 86 34.53 -7.47 -18.78
CA THR A 86 35.13 -6.77 -17.63
C THR A 86 36.62 -6.63 -17.87
N VAL A 87 37.16 -5.44 -17.63
CA VAL A 87 38.60 -5.18 -17.64
C VAL A 87 39.03 -4.82 -16.22
N PHE A 88 40.01 -5.55 -15.69
CA PHE A 88 40.54 -5.33 -14.35
C PHE A 88 41.84 -4.55 -14.38
N SER A 89 42.02 -3.67 -13.40
CA SER A 89 43.30 -3.00 -13.09
C SER A 89 43.54 -3.00 -11.58
N GLU A 90 44.81 -3.10 -11.19
CA GLU A 90 45.24 -3.00 -9.79
C GLU A 90 45.41 -1.51 -9.44
N ILE A 91 44.72 -1.04 -8.39
CA ILE A 91 44.92 0.30 -7.83
C ILE A 91 46.14 0.27 -6.91
N ALA A 92 46.15 -0.68 -5.97
CA ALA A 92 47.17 -0.78 -4.94
C ALA A 92 47.13 -2.16 -4.26
N ARG A 93 48.24 -2.55 -3.63
CA ARG A 93 48.37 -3.80 -2.85
C ARG A 93 47.94 -3.56 -1.41
N THR A 94 46.64 -3.50 -1.20
CA THR A 94 46.02 -3.20 0.11
C THR A 94 44.63 -3.82 0.19
N ARG A 95 44.12 -3.97 1.42
CA ARG A 95 42.69 -4.12 1.68
C ARG A 95 41.95 -2.81 1.50
N ILE A 96 40.71 -2.88 1.05
CA ILE A 96 39.78 -1.74 0.90
C ILE A 96 38.37 -2.15 1.33
N VAL A 97 38.12 -2.18 2.63
CA VAL A 97 36.88 -2.73 3.22
C VAL A 97 35.66 -1.82 3.00
N ALA A 98 35.88 -0.53 2.73
CA ALA A 98 34.83 0.45 2.45
C ALA A 98 35.29 1.49 1.40
N PRO A 99 35.45 1.08 0.12
CA PRO A 99 35.83 2.00 -0.93
C PRO A 99 34.63 2.87 -1.37
N ALA A 100 34.90 4.15 -1.61
CA ALA A 100 33.92 5.09 -2.14
C ALA A 100 34.34 5.54 -3.55
N ILE A 101 33.39 5.63 -4.47
CA ILE A 101 33.64 5.93 -5.89
C ILE A 101 32.70 7.04 -6.38
N SER A 102 33.23 7.96 -7.21
CA SER A 102 32.47 9.03 -7.85
C SER A 102 31.46 8.50 -8.89
N HIS A 103 30.56 9.36 -9.36
CA HIS A 103 29.55 9.01 -10.36
C HIS A 103 30.16 8.38 -11.62
N ASP A 104 31.25 8.95 -12.12
CA ASP A 104 31.96 8.55 -13.34
C ASP A 104 33.12 7.58 -13.08
N GLY A 105 33.36 7.20 -11.82
CA GLY A 105 34.49 6.36 -11.44
C GLY A 105 35.88 6.98 -11.57
N SER A 106 35.99 8.29 -11.85
CA SER A 106 37.27 8.99 -11.99
C SER A 106 38.00 9.22 -10.66
N SER A 107 37.27 9.13 -9.53
CA SER A 107 37.79 9.34 -8.18
C SER A 107 37.36 8.20 -7.26
N ILE A 108 38.33 7.60 -6.56
CA ILE A 108 38.11 6.47 -5.66
C ILE A 108 38.82 6.77 -4.33
N ALA A 109 38.05 6.91 -3.25
CA ALA A 109 38.57 7.10 -1.91
C ALA A 109 38.54 5.78 -1.12
N PHE A 110 39.60 5.48 -0.39
CA PHE A 110 39.67 4.29 0.45
C PHE A 110 40.62 4.52 1.64
N SER A 111 40.44 3.76 2.71
CA SER A 111 41.38 3.76 3.84
C SER A 111 42.37 2.61 3.73
N SER A 112 43.64 2.83 4.05
CA SER A 112 44.68 1.81 4.07
C SER A 112 45.71 2.09 5.16
N ALA A 113 46.33 1.02 5.70
CA ALA A 113 47.48 1.11 6.58
C ALA A 113 48.81 0.84 5.86
N GLU A 114 48.79 0.67 4.54
CA GLU A 114 49.98 0.42 3.75
C GLU A 114 50.65 1.73 3.33
N ASP A 115 51.95 1.64 3.07
CA ASP A 115 52.76 2.77 2.59
C ASP A 115 52.69 2.90 1.06
N LEU A 116 51.53 3.34 0.57
CA LEU A 116 51.22 3.32 -0.88
C LEU A 116 51.88 4.46 -1.66
N THR A 117 52.22 5.57 -0.98
CA THR A 117 52.84 6.76 -1.57
C THR A 117 54.27 7.00 -1.06
N GLY A 118 54.74 6.26 -0.06
CA GLY A 118 56.00 6.50 0.64
C GLY A 118 55.86 7.45 1.85
N GLU A 119 54.64 7.87 2.18
CA GLU A 119 54.32 8.86 3.20
C GLU A 119 53.72 8.25 4.49
N ASN A 120 53.44 6.93 4.52
CA ASN A 120 52.84 6.22 5.67
C ASN A 120 53.81 5.17 6.25
N ASN A 121 54.93 5.64 6.79
CA ASN A 121 56.00 4.78 7.31
C ASN A 121 55.64 4.06 8.63
N ASP A 122 54.73 4.62 9.41
CA ASP A 122 54.24 4.08 10.69
C ASP A 122 53.09 3.08 10.52
N ARG A 123 52.48 3.02 9.33
CA ARG A 123 51.46 2.05 8.94
C ARG A 123 50.22 2.12 9.82
N ASN A 124 49.78 3.32 10.13
CA ASN A 124 48.46 3.58 10.68
C ASN A 124 47.42 3.73 9.56
N SER A 125 46.12 3.68 9.88
CA SER A 125 45.08 3.83 8.86
C SER A 125 45.00 5.27 8.34
N GLU A 126 45.18 5.46 7.04
CA GLU A 126 45.11 6.76 6.35
C GLU A 126 44.09 6.73 5.22
N ILE A 127 43.53 7.89 4.85
CA ILE A 127 42.67 8.04 3.69
C ILE A 127 43.53 8.30 2.46
N PHE A 128 43.29 7.53 1.41
CA PHE A 128 43.87 7.69 0.10
C PHE A 128 42.79 8.04 -0.93
N LEU A 129 43.17 8.80 -1.94
CA LEU A 129 42.34 9.13 -3.08
C LEU A 129 43.08 8.79 -4.37
N GLN A 130 42.55 7.81 -5.10
CA GLN A 130 42.93 7.55 -6.48
C GLN A 130 42.14 8.48 -7.39
N THR A 131 42.86 9.16 -8.28
CA THR A 131 42.32 9.91 -9.42
C THR A 131 42.83 9.27 -10.71
N GLU A 132 42.35 9.66 -11.90
CA GLU A 132 42.81 9.08 -13.18
C GLU A 132 44.34 8.99 -13.32
N ASN A 133 45.09 9.95 -12.76
CA ASN A 133 46.54 10.10 -12.99
C ASN A 133 47.40 9.89 -11.74
N SER A 134 46.81 9.76 -10.55
CA SER A 134 47.59 9.74 -9.31
C SER A 134 46.86 9.09 -8.14
N LEU A 135 47.62 8.42 -7.29
CA LEU A 135 47.22 8.03 -5.95
C LEU A 135 47.82 9.04 -4.97
N ILE A 136 46.98 9.69 -4.17
CA ILE A 136 47.42 10.63 -3.13
C ILE A 136 46.98 10.17 -1.75
N GLN A 137 47.80 10.41 -0.73
CA GLN A 137 47.43 10.29 0.67
C GLN A 137 46.82 11.61 1.14
N ILE A 138 45.59 11.58 1.66
CA ILE A 138 44.85 12.78 2.12
C ILE A 138 45.20 13.12 3.57
N THR A 139 45.35 12.10 4.41
CA THR A 139 45.56 12.28 5.84
C THR A 139 46.98 11.88 6.23
N HIS A 140 47.55 12.59 7.21
CA HIS A 140 48.87 12.32 7.76
C HIS A 140 48.75 12.37 9.28
N ALA A 141 48.32 11.25 9.85
CA ALA A 141 48.13 11.09 11.28
C ALA A 141 49.28 10.29 11.89
N PHE A 142 49.35 10.26 13.22
CA PHE A 142 50.31 9.43 13.95
C PHE A 142 49.57 8.61 15.00
N PRO A 143 49.82 7.29 15.10
CA PRO A 143 49.27 6.49 16.16
C PRO A 143 49.98 6.78 17.48
N ASP A 144 49.31 6.56 18.62
CA ASP A 144 49.92 6.78 19.93
C ASP A 144 51.06 5.80 20.19
N SER A 145 50.98 4.61 19.58
CA SER A 145 52.02 3.60 19.62
C SER A 145 51.96 2.67 18.41
N PRO A 146 53.04 1.91 18.11
CA PRO A 146 52.98 0.85 17.10
C PRO A 146 51.91 -0.22 17.35
N ALA A 147 51.45 -0.38 18.60
CA ALA A 147 50.42 -1.36 18.97
C ALA A 147 49.01 -0.90 18.59
N THR A 148 48.78 0.40 18.43
CA THR A 148 47.46 0.99 18.20
C THR A 148 47.25 1.46 16.75
N ARG A 149 48.25 1.31 15.87
CA ARG A 149 48.18 1.72 14.45
C ARG A 149 46.99 1.16 13.63
N THR A 150 46.37 0.06 14.06
CA THR A 150 45.17 -0.47 13.38
C THR A 150 43.85 0.09 13.89
N THR A 151 43.87 0.81 15.03
CA THR A 151 42.70 1.46 15.66
C THR A 151 42.84 2.98 15.69
N ASP A 152 44.04 3.47 15.46
CA ASP A 152 44.43 4.87 15.42
C ASP A 152 44.57 5.31 13.97
N GLY A 153 43.85 6.36 13.56
CA GLY A 153 43.96 6.88 12.19
C GLY A 153 42.64 7.43 11.66
N SER A 154 42.47 7.25 10.35
CA SER A 154 41.33 7.72 9.57
C SER A 154 40.67 6.56 8.81
N PHE A 155 39.34 6.54 8.80
CA PHE A 155 38.56 5.37 8.41
C PHE A 155 37.30 5.74 7.60
N GLN A 156 36.83 4.76 6.82
CA GLN A 156 35.49 4.74 6.19
C GLN A 156 35.16 6.01 5.37
N PRO A 157 35.95 6.30 4.31
CA PRO A 157 35.67 7.45 3.48
C PRO A 157 34.33 7.33 2.74
N SER A 158 33.73 8.47 2.44
CA SER A 158 32.57 8.64 1.58
C SER A 158 32.83 9.82 0.65
N ILE A 159 32.46 9.71 -0.62
CA ILE A 159 32.79 10.69 -1.66
C ILE A 159 31.53 11.25 -2.33
N SER A 160 31.57 12.52 -2.73
CA SER A 160 30.50 13.16 -3.52
C SER A 160 30.50 12.64 -4.96
N SER A 161 29.38 12.77 -5.67
CA SER A 161 29.23 12.26 -7.03
C SER A 161 30.20 12.90 -8.02
N ASP A 162 30.57 14.16 -7.81
CA ASP A 162 31.57 14.89 -8.60
C ASP A 162 33.03 14.60 -8.19
N GLY A 163 33.26 13.77 -7.15
CA GLY A 163 34.59 13.45 -6.64
C GLY A 163 35.30 14.62 -5.95
N ARG A 164 34.60 15.72 -5.61
CA ARG A 164 35.21 16.89 -4.97
C ARG A 164 35.41 16.71 -3.47
N LEU A 165 34.40 16.22 -2.78
CA LEU A 165 34.37 16.15 -1.32
C LEU A 165 34.56 14.71 -0.86
N VAL A 166 35.44 14.50 0.13
CA VAL A 166 35.64 13.22 0.81
C VAL A 166 35.41 13.40 2.30
N ALA A 167 34.33 12.81 2.83
CA ALA A 167 34.06 12.76 4.26
C ALA A 167 34.63 11.47 4.86
N PHE A 168 35.17 11.53 6.07
CA PHE A 168 35.73 10.37 6.77
C PHE A 168 35.71 10.59 8.28
N SER A 169 35.84 9.51 9.06
CA SER A 169 36.00 9.62 10.51
C SER A 169 37.46 9.42 10.93
N SER A 170 37.94 10.16 11.91
CA SER A 170 39.27 10.00 12.47
C SER A 170 39.29 10.22 13.98
N ASN A 171 40.10 9.45 14.70
CA ASN A 171 40.40 9.66 16.12
C ASN A 171 41.73 10.39 16.35
N ARG A 172 42.16 11.20 15.37
CA ARG A 172 43.44 11.91 15.38
C ARG A 172 43.21 13.40 15.25
N ASP A 173 44.17 14.18 15.75
CA ASP A 173 44.14 15.64 15.70
C ASP A 173 44.70 16.20 14.38
N LEU A 174 43.92 16.07 13.29
CA LEU A 174 44.38 16.42 11.94
C LEU A 174 44.47 17.93 11.69
N VAL A 175 43.78 18.75 12.47
CA VAL A 175 43.69 20.21 12.26
C VAL A 175 43.91 21.03 13.54
N GLY A 176 44.33 20.41 14.65
CA GLY A 176 44.60 21.09 15.92
C GLY A 176 43.35 21.39 16.77
N ARG A 177 42.29 20.60 16.61
CA ARG A 177 40.97 20.78 17.26
C ARG A 177 40.42 19.50 17.93
N ASN A 178 41.10 18.36 17.84
CA ASN A 178 40.68 17.11 18.47
C ASN A 178 41.72 16.64 19.51
N SER A 179 41.87 17.40 20.60
CA SER A 179 42.91 17.12 21.60
C SER A 179 42.62 15.93 22.51
N ASP A 180 41.36 15.49 22.60
CA ASP A 180 40.95 14.33 23.40
C ASP A 180 40.93 13.02 22.59
N LEU A 181 41.20 13.10 21.28
CA LEU A 181 41.40 11.94 20.38
C LEU A 181 40.18 11.00 20.32
N ASN A 182 38.98 11.54 20.57
CA ASN A 182 37.75 10.82 20.26
C ASN A 182 37.53 10.79 18.74
N PHE A 183 36.57 9.98 18.26
CA PHE A 183 36.26 9.98 16.83
C PHE A 183 35.53 11.26 16.43
N GLU A 184 36.00 11.91 15.36
CA GLU A 184 35.34 13.05 14.76
C GLU A 184 35.19 12.87 13.25
N ILE A 185 34.22 13.55 12.66
CA ILE A 185 34.02 13.61 11.23
C ILE A 185 34.84 14.74 10.65
N PHE A 186 35.58 14.42 9.59
CA PHE A 186 36.38 15.35 8.81
C PHE A 186 35.92 15.35 7.36
N LEU A 187 36.19 16.47 6.68
CA LEU A 187 35.88 16.70 5.28
C LEU A 187 37.12 17.20 4.56
N PHE A 188 37.56 16.48 3.54
CA PHE A 188 38.55 16.92 2.58
C PHE A 188 37.86 17.53 1.36
N ASP A 189 38.21 18.79 1.04
CA ASP A 189 37.80 19.44 -0.21
C ASP A 189 38.96 19.40 -1.20
N ARG A 190 38.79 18.64 -2.28
CA ARG A 190 39.79 18.48 -3.34
C ARG A 190 40.07 19.79 -4.08
N LEU A 191 39.12 20.72 -4.12
CA LEU A 191 39.32 22.01 -4.80
C LEU A 191 40.37 22.87 -4.10
N THR A 192 40.33 22.89 -2.76
CA THR A 192 41.28 23.64 -1.92
C THR A 192 42.44 22.79 -1.42
N ALA A 193 42.35 21.46 -1.57
CA ALA A 193 43.27 20.47 -1.00
C ALA A 193 43.42 20.62 0.53
N THR A 194 42.31 20.85 1.23
CA THR A 194 42.30 21.06 2.69
C THR A 194 41.39 20.07 3.41
N VAL A 195 41.86 19.58 4.55
CA VAL A 195 41.05 18.86 5.53
C VAL A 195 40.45 19.86 6.53
N SER A 196 39.17 19.67 6.86
CA SER A 196 38.44 20.43 7.87
C SER A 196 37.73 19.47 8.83
N GLN A 197 37.66 19.84 10.11
CA GLN A 197 36.91 19.07 11.11
C GLN A 197 35.47 19.57 11.18
N VAL A 198 34.50 18.66 11.01
CA VAL A 198 33.06 18.94 10.96
C VAL A 198 32.42 18.85 12.34
N THR A 199 32.80 17.83 13.12
CA THR A 199 32.27 17.60 14.47
C THR A 199 33.33 17.85 15.53
N ASP A 200 32.91 18.32 16.70
CA ASP A 200 33.79 18.73 17.81
C ASP A 200 33.06 18.39 19.12
N THR A 201 33.27 17.17 19.58
CA THR A 201 32.69 16.56 20.77
C THR A 201 33.77 16.32 21.81
N SER A 202 33.39 16.03 23.05
CA SER A 202 34.38 15.86 24.12
C SER A 202 34.00 14.74 25.08
N ALA A 203 34.99 13.97 25.53
CA ALA A 203 34.86 12.94 26.57
C ALA A 203 33.84 11.82 26.27
N ILE A 204 33.61 11.53 24.99
CA ILE A 204 32.77 10.44 24.49
C ILE A 204 33.54 9.64 23.43
N VAL A 205 32.95 8.55 22.93
CA VAL A 205 33.49 7.79 21.78
C VAL A 205 33.50 8.64 20.52
N GLY A 206 32.44 9.42 20.30
CA GLY A 206 32.37 10.44 19.25
C GLY A 206 31.60 9.99 18.01
N ASN A 207 32.05 10.45 16.84
CA ASN A 207 31.31 10.42 15.58
C ASN A 207 32.01 9.57 14.51
N THR A 208 31.29 8.61 13.91
CA THR A 208 31.86 7.62 12.96
C THR A 208 30.96 7.38 11.74
N GLN A 209 31.47 6.67 10.73
CA GLN A 209 30.68 6.20 9.57
C GLN A 209 29.95 7.31 8.79
N ALA A 210 30.65 8.40 8.45
CA ALA A 210 30.10 9.45 7.61
C ALA A 210 29.68 8.94 6.22
N LYS A 211 28.51 9.38 5.76
CA LYS A 211 27.98 9.13 4.42
C LYS A 211 27.51 10.43 3.80
N LEU A 212 28.17 10.82 2.71
CA LEU A 212 27.96 12.07 2.00
C LEU A 212 26.92 11.89 0.89
N SER A 213 26.02 12.87 0.72
CA SER A 213 25.12 12.92 -0.43
C SER A 213 25.90 13.22 -1.71
N GLY A 214 25.38 12.74 -2.83
CA GLY A 214 26.06 12.91 -4.13
C GLY A 214 26.27 14.37 -4.53
N ASN A 215 25.36 15.27 -4.17
CA ASN A 215 25.47 16.71 -4.39
C ASN A 215 26.42 17.41 -3.40
N GLY A 216 26.93 16.72 -2.38
CA GLY A 216 27.85 17.27 -1.39
C GLY A 216 27.22 18.29 -0.43
N LEU A 217 25.90 18.36 -0.32
CA LEU A 217 25.18 19.31 0.55
C LEU A 217 24.79 18.71 1.90
N TYR A 218 24.68 17.38 1.99
CA TYR A 218 24.18 16.68 3.17
C TYR A 218 25.09 15.52 3.54
N MET A 219 25.10 15.20 4.82
CA MET A 219 25.84 14.07 5.35
C MET A 219 25.04 13.41 6.47
N VAL A 220 25.19 12.09 6.62
CA VAL A 220 24.80 11.40 7.84
C VAL A 220 25.98 10.75 8.50
N TYR A 221 25.96 10.62 9.82
CA TYR A 221 27.00 9.94 10.59
C TYR A 221 26.43 9.37 11.88
N PHE A 222 27.14 8.41 12.45
CA PHE A 222 26.83 7.92 13.79
C PHE A 222 27.43 8.78 14.86
N ARG A 223 26.69 8.92 15.95
CA ARG A 223 27.12 9.53 17.20
C ARG A 223 26.99 8.53 18.34
N ASP A 224 28.08 8.29 19.05
CA ASP A 224 28.14 7.48 20.26
C ASP A 224 28.54 8.38 21.44
N ASP A 225 27.56 8.70 22.27
CA ASP A 225 27.71 9.55 23.46
C ASP A 225 28.22 8.76 24.69
N GLY A 226 28.56 7.47 24.55
CA GLY A 226 29.16 6.69 25.61
C GLY A 226 30.60 7.10 25.91
N GLU A 227 31.05 6.95 27.16
CA GLU A 227 32.46 7.10 27.52
C GLU A 227 33.34 5.98 26.93
N THR A 228 32.73 4.84 26.62
CA THR A 228 33.34 3.68 25.96
C THR A 228 32.41 3.17 24.89
N GLN A 229 32.97 2.57 23.82
CA GLN A 229 32.19 2.10 22.67
C GLN A 229 31.04 1.18 23.11
N GLY A 230 29.82 1.58 22.77
CA GLY A 230 28.59 0.89 23.13
C GLY A 230 27.88 0.25 21.94
N GLU A 231 26.91 -0.63 22.22
CA GLU A 231 26.05 -1.22 21.18
C GLU A 231 24.93 -0.28 20.72
N ARG A 232 24.77 0.88 21.37
CA ARG A 232 23.71 1.84 21.08
C ARG A 232 24.28 3.16 20.60
N ARG A 233 23.78 3.63 19.47
CA ARG A 233 24.28 4.84 18.78
C ARG A 233 23.11 5.64 18.23
N SER A 234 23.34 6.91 17.94
CA SER A 234 22.39 7.79 17.25
C SER A 234 22.81 7.97 15.79
N LEU A 235 21.87 8.15 14.87
CA LEU A 235 22.13 8.55 13.49
C LEU A 235 21.79 10.04 13.35
N VAL A 236 22.76 10.84 12.96
CA VAL A 236 22.63 12.28 12.80
C VAL A 236 22.64 12.64 11.32
N PHE A 237 21.72 13.51 10.92
CA PHE A 237 21.67 14.19 9.63
C PHE A 237 22.27 15.59 9.77
N TYR A 238 23.13 15.98 8.83
CA TYR A 238 23.90 17.20 8.85
C TYR A 238 23.82 17.92 7.50
N ASN A 239 23.48 19.21 7.54
CA ASN A 239 23.53 20.08 6.37
C ASN A 239 24.88 20.81 6.32
N LEU A 240 25.66 20.58 5.26
CA LEU A 240 27.03 21.08 5.14
C LEU A 240 27.12 22.59 4.93
N GLU A 241 26.09 23.22 4.37
CA GLU A 241 26.08 24.67 4.14
C GLU A 241 25.71 25.47 5.40
N THR A 242 24.75 24.96 6.17
CA THR A 242 24.17 25.67 7.32
C THR A 242 24.75 25.22 8.67
N GLY A 243 25.35 24.04 8.72
CA GLY A 243 25.76 23.38 9.96
C GLY A 243 24.59 22.84 10.79
N HIS A 244 23.37 22.83 10.24
CA HIS A 244 22.19 22.32 10.93
C HIS A 244 22.26 20.81 11.13
N GLN A 245 21.89 20.34 12.33
CA GLN A 245 21.90 18.94 12.74
C GLN A 245 20.51 18.48 13.16
N GLU A 246 20.14 17.26 12.75
CA GLU A 246 18.92 16.57 13.19
C GLU A 246 19.22 15.11 13.54
N HIS A 247 18.57 14.58 14.56
CA HIS A 247 18.68 13.17 14.91
C HIS A 247 17.61 12.37 14.13
N ILE A 248 18.04 11.45 13.26
CA ILE A 248 17.14 10.53 12.55
C ILE A 248 16.63 9.44 13.49
N VAL A 249 17.53 8.92 14.33
CA VAL A 249 17.20 7.97 15.40
C VAL A 249 18.19 8.15 16.54
N GLU A 250 17.72 8.04 17.77
CA GLU A 250 18.54 8.21 18.97
C GLU A 250 18.75 6.89 19.70
N ASN A 251 19.98 6.67 20.15
CA ASN A 251 20.34 5.59 21.08
C ASN A 251 19.76 4.23 20.64
N ALA A 252 19.87 3.86 19.36
CA ALA A 252 19.33 2.64 18.81
C ALA A 252 20.32 1.47 18.93
N ALA A 253 19.82 0.29 19.33
CA ALA A 253 20.63 -0.92 19.44
C ALA A 253 20.96 -1.49 18.06
N ALA A 254 22.20 -1.96 17.89
CA ALA A 254 22.69 -2.55 16.65
C ALA A 254 22.39 -1.67 15.41
N LEU A 255 22.44 -0.34 15.59
CA LEU A 255 22.30 0.62 14.52
C LEU A 255 23.44 0.43 13.52
N GLY A 256 23.11 0.37 12.23
CA GLY A 256 24.06 0.12 11.15
C GLY A 256 23.72 0.86 9.85
N LEU A 257 24.77 1.15 9.09
CA LEU A 257 24.76 1.70 7.74
C LEU A 257 25.55 0.74 6.84
N THR A 258 25.28 0.76 5.54
CA THR A 258 26.14 0.06 4.58
C THR A 258 27.54 0.67 4.50
N THR A 259 28.52 -0.11 4.08
CA THR A 259 29.85 0.40 3.69
C THR A 259 29.78 1.21 2.39
N GLY A 260 28.78 0.96 1.54
CA GLY A 260 28.52 1.73 0.32
C GLY A 260 27.73 3.03 0.57
N ARG A 261 26.84 3.35 -0.37
CA ARG A 261 25.98 4.53 -0.34
C ARG A 261 24.76 4.34 0.55
N ALA A 262 24.62 5.15 1.59
CA ALA A 262 23.44 5.13 2.48
C ALA A 262 22.51 6.34 2.30
N ILE A 263 22.90 7.34 1.50
CA ILE A 263 22.16 8.58 1.27
C ILE A 263 22.06 8.86 -0.24
N SER A 264 20.91 9.33 -0.71
CA SER A 264 20.66 9.64 -2.12
C SER A 264 21.52 10.81 -2.62
N ASN A 265 21.62 10.98 -3.95
CA ASN A 265 22.38 12.06 -4.57
C ASN A 265 21.91 13.44 -4.12
N ASP A 266 20.61 13.63 -4.00
CA ASP A 266 20.02 14.89 -3.54
C ASP A 266 20.11 15.09 -2.01
N GLY A 267 20.45 14.04 -1.26
CA GLY A 267 20.50 14.03 0.20
C GLY A 267 19.14 13.93 0.88
N MET A 268 18.06 13.75 0.14
CA MET A 268 16.70 13.77 0.69
C MET A 268 16.28 12.44 1.32
N ARG A 269 17.00 11.36 1.03
CA ARG A 269 16.70 10.01 1.50
C ARG A 269 17.90 9.33 2.10
N VAL A 270 17.70 8.73 3.28
CA VAL A 270 18.73 7.98 4.01
C VAL A 270 18.20 6.60 4.34
N ILE A 271 18.99 5.56 4.06
CA ILE A 271 18.68 4.18 4.42
C ILE A 271 19.58 3.71 5.55
N TYR A 272 18.99 3.04 6.53
CA TYR A 272 19.70 2.53 7.70
C TYR A 272 18.97 1.31 8.26
N PHE A 273 19.59 0.61 9.21
CA PHE A 273 18.94 -0.47 9.92
C PHE A 273 19.28 -0.43 11.40
N TYR A 274 18.39 -0.95 12.23
CA TYR A 274 18.67 -1.18 13.65
C TYR A 274 17.75 -2.27 14.20
N GLU A 275 18.03 -2.71 15.42
CA GLU A 275 17.26 -3.73 16.11
C GLU A 275 16.05 -3.14 16.86
N THR A 276 14.83 -3.51 16.43
CA THR A 276 13.59 -3.02 17.06
C THR A 276 13.21 -3.82 18.31
N SER A 277 13.65 -5.07 18.39
CA SER A 277 13.55 -5.97 19.54
C SER A 277 14.63 -7.04 19.45
N ALA A 278 14.91 -7.76 20.54
CA ALA A 278 15.97 -8.78 20.60
C ALA A 278 16.02 -9.66 19.34
N HIS A 279 17.12 -9.57 18.58
CA HIS A 279 17.37 -10.31 17.34
C HIS A 279 16.39 -10.02 16.19
N GLN A 280 15.79 -8.83 16.16
CA GLN A 280 14.81 -8.40 15.17
C GLN A 280 15.22 -7.07 14.51
N SER A 281 16.28 -7.12 13.70
CA SER A 281 16.74 -6.00 12.88
C SER A 281 15.77 -5.68 11.74
N GLN A 282 15.53 -4.40 11.47
CA GLN A 282 14.70 -3.90 10.35
C GLN A 282 15.43 -2.80 9.58
N VAL A 283 15.10 -2.66 8.30
CA VAL A 283 15.56 -1.55 7.45
C VAL A 283 14.55 -0.41 7.49
N PHE A 284 15.06 0.81 7.56
CA PHE A 284 14.30 2.06 7.64
C PHE A 284 14.76 3.04 6.57
N LEU A 285 13.80 3.78 6.01
CA LEU A 285 14.00 4.92 5.13
C LEU A 285 13.64 6.20 5.87
N PHE A 286 14.58 7.14 5.97
CA PHE A 286 14.34 8.50 6.42
C PHE A 286 14.13 9.44 5.22
N GLU A 287 13.09 10.27 5.32
CA GLU A 287 12.75 11.31 4.34
C GLU A 287 13.02 12.69 4.96
N ALA A 288 14.05 13.39 4.46
CA ALA A 288 14.46 14.68 4.99
C ALA A 288 13.40 15.78 4.77
N ALA A 289 12.61 15.67 3.69
CA ALA A 289 11.57 16.64 3.36
C ALA A 289 10.47 16.74 4.43
N THR A 290 10.19 15.63 5.10
CA THR A 290 9.14 15.51 6.12
C THR A 290 9.70 15.23 7.51
N ASN A 291 11.03 15.14 7.64
CA ASN A 291 11.75 14.73 8.85
C ASN A 291 11.09 13.51 9.51
N SER A 292 10.95 12.43 8.73
CA SER A 292 10.23 11.24 9.16
C SER A 292 10.88 9.96 8.67
N SER A 293 10.90 8.93 9.52
CA SER A 293 11.36 7.59 9.16
C SER A 293 10.19 6.63 8.98
N ARG A 294 10.31 5.75 7.98
CA ARG A 294 9.41 4.62 7.77
C ARG A 294 10.18 3.30 7.74
N GLN A 295 9.65 2.29 8.40
CA GLN A 295 10.16 0.93 8.31
C GLN A 295 9.77 0.35 6.94
N ILE A 296 10.74 -0.20 6.19
CA ILE A 296 10.49 -0.77 4.85
C ILE A 296 10.54 -2.31 4.82
N THR A 297 10.96 -2.94 5.92
CA THR A 297 10.94 -4.41 6.06
C THR A 297 10.03 -4.85 7.21
N ASN A 298 9.58 -6.09 7.21
CA ASN A 298 8.90 -6.71 8.36
C ASN A 298 9.51 -8.09 8.63
N LEU A 299 10.77 -8.09 9.05
CA LEU A 299 11.56 -9.30 9.26
C LEU A 299 11.24 -9.94 10.62
N GLY A 300 11.13 -11.27 10.66
CA GLY A 300 10.99 -12.02 11.90
C GLY A 300 12.26 -12.03 12.77
N THR A 301 12.18 -12.60 13.96
CA THR A 301 13.32 -12.78 14.87
C THR A 301 14.29 -13.84 14.35
N ARG A 302 15.60 -13.59 14.43
CA ARG A 302 16.64 -14.57 14.07
C ARG A 302 17.94 -14.34 14.86
N THR A 303 18.38 -15.34 15.62
CA THR A 303 19.56 -15.25 16.50
C THR A 303 20.91 -15.22 15.78
N SER A 304 21.01 -15.79 14.58
CA SER A 304 22.22 -15.76 13.74
C SER A 304 21.85 -15.21 12.36
N GLU A 305 22.30 -14.00 12.07
CA GLU A 305 21.90 -13.23 10.90
C GLU A 305 23.13 -12.55 10.27
N VAL A 306 23.06 -12.26 8.96
CA VAL A 306 24.05 -11.39 8.30
C VAL A 306 23.74 -9.92 8.59
N SER A 307 24.73 -9.02 8.51
CA SER A 307 24.40 -7.59 8.49
C SER A 307 23.45 -7.29 7.33
N LEU A 308 22.40 -6.49 7.56
CA LEU A 308 21.42 -6.19 6.52
C LEU A 308 22.01 -5.35 5.38
N ASN A 309 23.09 -4.59 5.67
CA ASN A 309 23.86 -3.76 4.75
C ASN A 309 23.01 -3.03 3.68
N PRO A 310 21.96 -2.26 4.09
CA PRO A 310 21.07 -1.65 3.13
C PRO A 310 21.76 -0.50 2.39
N THR A 311 21.61 -0.45 1.06
CA THR A 311 22.15 0.63 0.19
C THR A 311 21.04 1.21 -0.67
N ILE A 312 21.18 2.47 -1.07
CA ILE A 312 20.16 3.22 -1.85
C ILE A 312 20.72 3.64 -3.21
N SER A 313 19.87 3.70 -4.24
CA SER A 313 20.23 4.28 -5.55
C SER A 313 20.45 5.79 -5.44
N GLY A 314 21.26 6.35 -6.34
CA GLY A 314 21.52 7.79 -6.37
C GLY A 314 20.25 8.63 -6.54
N ASP A 315 19.27 8.16 -7.30
CA ASP A 315 17.97 8.81 -7.48
C ASP A 315 17.02 8.63 -6.29
N GLY A 316 17.42 7.88 -5.26
CA GLY A 316 16.65 7.66 -4.04
C GLY A 316 15.42 6.78 -4.21
N LYS A 317 15.31 5.99 -5.29
CA LYS A 317 14.08 5.22 -5.59
C LYS A 317 14.19 3.71 -5.38
N ARG A 318 15.39 3.16 -5.19
CA ARG A 318 15.60 1.72 -4.99
C ARG A 318 16.54 1.49 -3.83
N VAL A 319 16.27 0.43 -3.07
CA VAL A 319 17.05 0.01 -1.92
C VAL A 319 17.38 -1.46 -2.08
N THR A 320 18.62 -1.88 -1.83
CA THR A 320 18.95 -3.30 -1.67
C THR A 320 19.35 -3.61 -0.25
N PHE A 321 19.02 -4.80 0.23
CA PHE A 321 19.38 -5.30 1.57
C PHE A 321 19.50 -6.83 1.55
N ALA A 322 20.36 -7.38 2.40
CA ALA A 322 20.56 -8.82 2.52
C ALA A 322 19.92 -9.38 3.80
N THR A 323 19.35 -10.58 3.77
CA THR A 323 18.88 -11.25 4.98
C THR A 323 18.77 -12.75 4.80
N ARG A 324 18.87 -13.49 5.91
CA ARG A 324 18.54 -14.92 5.99
C ARG A 324 17.11 -15.18 6.49
N ARG A 325 16.25 -14.17 6.45
CA ARG A 325 14.85 -14.23 6.87
C ARG A 325 13.93 -14.21 5.66
N ARG A 326 12.68 -14.61 5.91
CA ARG A 326 11.60 -14.60 4.93
C ARG A 326 11.26 -13.16 4.53
N VAL A 327 11.20 -12.88 3.22
CA VAL A 327 10.70 -11.59 2.68
C VAL A 327 9.53 -11.81 1.72
N THR A 328 9.76 -12.47 0.57
CA THR A 328 8.75 -12.68 -0.47
C THR A 328 8.26 -14.14 -0.54
N THR A 329 9.19 -15.10 -0.45
CA THR A 329 8.96 -16.55 -0.48
C THR A 329 9.31 -17.17 0.87
N ALA A 330 9.03 -18.46 1.10
CA ALA A 330 9.48 -19.14 2.32
C ALA A 330 11.02 -19.24 2.33
N THR A 331 11.65 -18.96 3.47
CA THR A 331 13.12 -19.07 3.62
C THR A 331 13.53 -20.50 3.91
N ASP A 332 14.63 -20.96 3.31
CA ASP A 332 15.34 -22.20 3.67
C ASP A 332 16.53 -21.92 4.63
N GLY A 333 16.73 -20.65 5.00
CA GLY A 333 17.81 -20.17 5.87
C GLY A 333 19.08 -19.72 5.14
N SER A 334 19.12 -19.77 3.80
CA SER A 334 20.13 -19.10 2.98
C SER A 334 20.10 -17.59 3.19
N VAL A 335 21.23 -16.92 2.97
CA VAL A 335 21.26 -15.47 2.76
C VAL A 335 20.76 -15.16 1.36
N GLU A 336 19.91 -14.15 1.24
CA GLU A 336 19.44 -13.63 -0.05
C GLU A 336 19.53 -12.11 -0.10
N LEU A 337 19.78 -11.58 -1.30
CA LEU A 337 19.75 -10.16 -1.61
C LEU A 337 18.38 -9.78 -2.18
N TYR A 338 17.75 -8.78 -1.58
CA TYR A 338 16.46 -8.23 -2.01
C TYR A 338 16.62 -6.80 -2.50
N LEU A 339 15.73 -6.38 -3.39
CA LEU A 339 15.54 -5.02 -3.83
C LEU A 339 14.13 -4.55 -3.46
N PHE A 340 14.03 -3.41 -2.80
CA PHE A 340 12.79 -2.71 -2.54
C PHE A 340 12.69 -1.47 -3.42
N ASP A 341 11.62 -1.40 -4.21
CA ASP A 341 11.29 -0.27 -5.05
C ASP A 341 10.38 0.71 -4.28
N ILE A 342 10.92 1.88 -3.95
CA ILE A 342 10.25 2.85 -3.06
C ILE A 342 8.92 3.33 -3.66
N PRO A 343 8.84 3.80 -4.91
CA PRO A 343 7.61 4.35 -5.46
C PRO A 343 6.48 3.33 -5.67
N SER A 344 6.79 2.09 -6.07
CA SER A 344 5.76 1.05 -6.28
C SER A 344 5.47 0.20 -5.04
N ASP A 345 6.25 0.35 -3.96
CA ASP A 345 6.17 -0.46 -2.74
C ASP A 345 6.31 -1.97 -3.02
N GLU A 346 7.14 -2.30 -4.03
CA GLU A 346 7.37 -3.68 -4.45
C GLU A 346 8.73 -4.20 -3.99
N THR A 347 8.76 -5.45 -3.53
CA THR A 347 10.00 -6.16 -3.20
C THR A 347 10.28 -7.24 -4.23
N MET A 348 11.53 -7.29 -4.67
CA MET A 348 12.07 -8.26 -5.62
C MET A 348 13.22 -9.03 -4.97
N GLN A 349 13.25 -10.35 -5.12
CA GLN A 349 14.38 -11.17 -4.73
C GLN A 349 15.38 -11.21 -5.89
N LEU A 350 16.66 -10.87 -5.63
CA LEU A 350 17.70 -10.79 -6.66
C LEU A 350 18.54 -12.07 -6.76
N THR A 351 18.67 -12.81 -5.67
CA THR A 351 19.44 -14.05 -5.58
C THR A 351 18.57 -15.21 -5.11
N ASP A 352 18.95 -16.42 -5.47
CA ASP A 352 18.33 -17.66 -4.97
C ASP A 352 19.43 -18.71 -4.84
N ALA A 353 19.94 -18.89 -3.63
CA ALA A 353 21.09 -19.73 -3.34
C ALA A 353 20.70 -20.87 -2.38
N PRO A 354 21.45 -22.00 -2.37
CA PRO A 354 21.18 -23.09 -1.45
C PRO A 354 21.29 -22.66 0.03
N ALA A 355 20.54 -23.30 0.93
CA ALA A 355 20.55 -23.09 2.39
C ALA A 355 21.94 -22.98 3.07
N SER A 356 23.01 -23.54 2.47
CA SER A 356 24.38 -23.43 2.97
C SER A 356 25.06 -22.09 2.66
N SER A 357 24.42 -21.22 1.87
CA SER A 357 24.84 -19.84 1.62
C SER A 357 24.57 -18.99 2.86
N THR A 358 25.63 -18.57 3.54
CA THR A 358 25.59 -17.85 4.81
C THR A 358 26.58 -16.69 4.90
N ALA A 359 27.34 -16.45 3.83
CA ALA A 359 28.32 -15.37 3.74
C ALA A 359 27.67 -13.99 3.91
N GLU A 360 28.42 -13.04 4.47
CA GLU A 360 28.00 -11.64 4.48
C GLU A 360 27.90 -11.09 3.05
N VAL A 361 26.87 -10.27 2.81
CA VAL A 361 26.61 -9.65 1.52
C VAL A 361 26.67 -8.13 1.68
N VAL A 362 27.53 -7.51 0.89
CA VAL A 362 27.62 -6.06 0.68
C VAL A 362 27.18 -5.79 -0.75
N SER A 363 26.33 -4.78 -0.93
CA SER A 363 25.84 -4.37 -2.25
C SER A 363 25.96 -2.87 -2.46
N SER A 364 26.00 -2.46 -3.73
CA SER A 364 26.06 -1.07 -4.18
C SER A 364 25.20 -0.88 -5.43
N LEU A 365 24.27 0.06 -5.35
CA LEU A 365 23.44 0.51 -6.49
C LEU A 365 24.14 1.63 -7.27
N ASN A 366 23.89 1.70 -8.57
CA ASN A 366 24.20 2.88 -9.38
C ASN A 366 23.13 3.97 -9.20
N ASP A 367 23.25 5.08 -9.92
CA ASP A 367 22.42 6.25 -9.67
C ASP A 367 20.94 6.04 -10.02
N ASP A 368 20.62 5.38 -11.13
CA ASP A 368 19.22 5.10 -11.50
C ASP A 368 18.67 3.78 -10.91
N GLY A 369 19.51 3.06 -10.15
CA GLY A 369 19.19 1.78 -9.55
C GLY A 369 18.89 0.65 -10.55
N SER A 370 19.33 0.78 -11.80
CA SER A 370 19.23 -0.27 -12.82
C SER A 370 20.28 -1.37 -12.65
N LEU A 371 21.36 -1.10 -11.90
CA LEU A 371 22.45 -2.05 -11.67
C LEU A 371 22.78 -2.18 -10.17
N VAL A 372 23.06 -3.40 -9.74
CA VAL A 372 23.53 -3.72 -8.37
C VAL A 372 24.81 -4.51 -8.44
N ALA A 373 25.93 -3.95 -7.97
CA ALA A 373 27.14 -4.74 -7.71
C ALA A 373 27.05 -5.32 -6.29
N PHE A 374 27.42 -6.58 -6.11
CA PHE A 374 27.38 -7.21 -4.79
C PHE A 374 28.39 -8.36 -4.68
N ASN A 375 28.92 -8.59 -3.48
CA ASN A 375 29.63 -9.84 -3.22
C ASN A 375 28.63 -10.90 -2.79
N PHE A 376 28.86 -12.15 -3.18
CA PHE A 376 28.01 -13.26 -2.75
C PHE A 376 28.80 -14.56 -2.75
N ALA A 377 28.37 -15.52 -1.93
CA ALA A 377 28.91 -16.88 -1.94
C ALA A 377 28.91 -17.45 -3.36
N ARG A 378 30.04 -18.01 -3.80
CA ARG A 378 30.17 -18.65 -5.12
C ARG A 378 29.14 -19.74 -5.41
N LEU A 379 28.49 -20.29 -4.37
CA LEU A 379 27.32 -21.16 -4.45
C LEU A 379 26.19 -20.61 -5.34
N LEU A 380 26.07 -19.29 -5.46
CA LEU A 380 25.10 -18.66 -6.37
C LEU A 380 25.32 -19.06 -7.84
N SER A 381 26.55 -19.43 -8.21
CA SER A 381 26.91 -19.86 -9.57
C SER A 381 27.04 -21.37 -9.75
N GLY A 382 26.64 -22.16 -8.75
CA GLY A 382 26.64 -23.62 -8.81
C GLY A 382 27.55 -24.28 -7.77
N ASN A 383 27.72 -25.59 -7.91
CA ASN A 383 28.43 -26.41 -6.93
C ASN A 383 29.92 -26.06 -6.87
N VAL A 384 30.46 -26.12 -5.66
CA VAL A 384 31.90 -26.01 -5.38
C VAL A 384 32.50 -27.39 -5.13
N SER A 385 33.80 -27.52 -5.40
CA SER A 385 34.55 -28.76 -5.17
C SER A 385 34.80 -29.00 -3.68
N SER A 386 35.03 -27.94 -2.90
CA SER A 386 35.22 -27.98 -1.46
C SER A 386 34.06 -27.31 -0.71
N PRO A 387 33.27 -28.04 0.10
CA PRO A 387 32.20 -27.46 0.91
C PRO A 387 32.67 -26.38 1.89
N GLU A 388 33.91 -26.45 2.36
CA GLU A 388 34.48 -25.46 3.30
C GLU A 388 34.69 -24.09 2.64
N LEU A 389 34.85 -24.07 1.31
CA LEU A 389 35.10 -22.86 0.51
C LEU A 389 33.81 -22.35 -0.15
N ALA A 390 32.67 -22.98 0.11
CA ALA A 390 31.40 -22.67 -0.54
C ALA A 390 30.94 -21.22 -0.33
N ASN A 391 31.29 -20.64 0.83
CA ASN A 391 30.94 -19.28 1.20
C ASN A 391 32.02 -18.24 0.82
N ASN A 392 33.12 -18.64 0.18
CA ASN A 392 34.08 -17.70 -0.37
C ASN A 392 33.41 -16.88 -1.48
N SER A 393 33.44 -15.56 -1.31
CA SER A 393 32.67 -14.63 -2.12
C SER A 393 33.32 -14.28 -3.46
N GLU A 394 32.47 -14.04 -4.43
CA GLU A 394 32.78 -13.45 -5.73
C GLU A 394 31.97 -12.17 -5.93
N ILE A 395 32.40 -11.30 -6.84
CA ILE A 395 31.64 -10.12 -7.24
C ILE A 395 30.65 -10.48 -8.35
N TYR A 396 29.44 -9.98 -8.21
CA TYR A 396 28.34 -10.12 -9.15
C TYR A 396 27.79 -8.74 -9.52
N LEU A 397 27.16 -8.68 -10.69
CA LEU A 397 26.40 -7.52 -11.17
C LEU A 397 25.00 -7.99 -11.59
N ALA A 398 23.97 -7.48 -10.90
CA ALA A 398 22.58 -7.70 -11.29
C ALA A 398 22.07 -6.54 -12.14
N THR A 399 21.37 -6.86 -13.24
CA THR A 399 20.57 -5.89 -14.00
C THR A 399 19.13 -5.96 -13.54
N ILE A 400 18.59 -4.83 -13.10
CA ILE A 400 17.25 -4.71 -12.56
C ILE A 400 16.31 -4.22 -13.66
N PRO A 401 15.18 -4.90 -13.88
CA PRO A 401 14.22 -4.44 -14.88
C PRO A 401 13.68 -3.04 -14.55
N PRO A 402 13.29 -2.26 -15.56
CA PRO A 402 12.61 -0.99 -15.34
C PRO A 402 11.36 -1.19 -14.47
N ARG A 403 11.11 -0.26 -13.54
CA ARG A 403 9.84 -0.20 -12.80
C ARG A 403 8.68 -0.16 -13.79
N ALA A 404 7.57 -0.83 -13.48
CA ALA A 404 6.34 -0.66 -14.23
C ALA A 404 5.98 0.84 -14.35
N SER A 405 5.50 1.28 -15.51
CA SER A 405 5.17 2.70 -15.73
C SER A 405 4.00 3.20 -14.87
N SER A 406 3.15 2.28 -14.40
CA SER A 406 2.01 2.57 -13.56
C SER A 406 1.54 1.31 -12.82
N GLY A 407 0.94 1.49 -11.64
CA GLY A 407 0.15 0.48 -10.96
C GLY A 407 -1.26 0.33 -11.56
N SER A 408 -1.99 -0.69 -11.09
CA SER A 408 -3.37 -0.96 -11.49
C SER A 408 -4.34 -0.59 -10.38
N LEU A 409 -5.51 -0.05 -10.73
CA LEU A 409 -6.61 0.19 -9.79
C LEU A 409 -7.82 -0.67 -10.13
N THR A 410 -8.55 -1.09 -9.10
CA THR A 410 -9.96 -1.43 -9.20
C THR A 410 -10.77 -0.26 -8.66
N VAL A 411 -11.78 0.17 -9.42
CA VAL A 411 -12.58 1.35 -9.10
C VAL A 411 -14.05 0.94 -9.04
N SER A 412 -14.73 1.32 -7.98
CA SER A 412 -16.14 1.03 -7.79
C SER A 412 -16.87 2.16 -7.06
N ASN A 413 -18.18 2.23 -7.25
CA ASN A 413 -19.04 3.02 -6.40
C ASN A 413 -18.81 2.65 -4.91
N ALA A 414 -18.61 3.65 -4.06
CA ALA A 414 -18.21 3.45 -2.68
C ALA A 414 -19.26 2.75 -1.80
N ALA A 415 -20.54 2.82 -2.18
CA ALA A 415 -21.62 2.15 -1.46
C ALA A 415 -21.79 0.68 -1.88
N LEU A 416 -21.17 0.26 -2.99
CA LEU A 416 -21.21 -1.13 -3.45
C LEU A 416 -20.05 -1.90 -2.81
N GLY A 417 -20.34 -2.71 -1.79
CA GLY A 417 -19.35 -3.58 -1.13
C GLY A 417 -18.75 -4.64 -2.08
N SER A 418 -17.74 -5.38 -1.61
CA SER A 418 -17.00 -6.40 -2.39
C SER A 418 -17.83 -7.63 -2.81
N GLN A 419 -19.08 -7.74 -2.37
CA GLN A 419 -19.92 -8.94 -2.44
C GLN A 419 -20.99 -8.90 -3.55
N GLN A 420 -21.04 -7.88 -4.43
CA GLN A 420 -22.06 -7.82 -5.48
C GLN A 420 -21.53 -7.56 -6.89
N PRO A 421 -22.02 -8.29 -7.91
CA PRO A 421 -21.60 -8.13 -9.31
C PRO A 421 -22.24 -6.91 -10.00
N VAL A 422 -22.71 -5.91 -9.26
CA VAL A 422 -23.46 -4.79 -9.84
C VAL A 422 -22.48 -3.74 -10.35
N ALA A 423 -22.52 -3.54 -11.67
CA ALA A 423 -21.95 -2.47 -12.49
C ALA A 423 -20.66 -1.79 -11.98
N THR A 424 -19.58 -1.95 -12.74
CA THR A 424 -18.31 -1.22 -12.57
C THR A 424 -18.40 0.26 -12.94
N ASP A 425 -19.60 0.79 -13.19
CA ASP A 425 -19.79 2.21 -13.47
C ASP A 425 -19.84 3.02 -12.18
N VAL A 426 -19.43 4.28 -12.28
CA VAL A 426 -19.34 5.19 -11.14
C VAL A 426 -20.19 6.44 -11.38
N PRO A 427 -20.82 6.99 -10.33
CA PRO A 427 -21.67 8.15 -10.47
C PRO A 427 -20.88 9.45 -10.60
N ARG A 428 -21.23 10.29 -11.57
CA ARG A 428 -20.78 11.68 -11.64
C ARG A 428 -21.22 12.42 -10.38
N GLY A 429 -20.28 13.08 -9.71
CA GLY A 429 -20.56 13.80 -8.47
C GLY A 429 -20.73 12.92 -7.24
N GLY A 430 -20.61 11.59 -7.35
CA GLY A 430 -20.74 10.66 -6.22
C GLY A 430 -19.40 10.14 -5.70
N ILE A 431 -19.47 9.41 -4.58
CA ILE A 431 -18.31 8.84 -3.88
C ILE A 431 -17.88 7.51 -4.51
N VAL A 432 -16.58 7.36 -4.70
CA VAL A 432 -15.93 6.23 -5.36
C VAL A 432 -14.76 5.74 -4.52
N ILE A 433 -14.52 4.44 -4.56
CA ILE A 433 -13.35 3.78 -3.96
C ILE A 433 -12.44 3.31 -5.10
N ALA A 434 -11.16 3.68 -5.04
CA ALA A 434 -10.10 3.09 -5.83
C ALA A 434 -9.22 2.21 -4.92
N LYS A 435 -9.10 0.92 -5.25
CA LYS A 435 -8.21 -0.02 -4.56
C LYS A 435 -7.01 -0.37 -5.42
N GLY A 436 -5.86 -0.50 -4.79
CA GLY A 436 -4.59 -0.75 -5.47
C GLY A 436 -3.47 -1.04 -4.49
N ARG A 437 -2.25 -0.65 -4.85
CA ARG A 437 -1.05 -0.72 -4.01
C ARG A 437 -0.31 0.61 -4.07
N ALA A 438 0.50 0.88 -3.05
CA ALA A 438 1.32 2.07 -2.94
C ALA A 438 0.55 3.39 -3.17
N LEU A 439 -0.72 3.47 -2.77
CA LEU A 439 -1.54 4.66 -3.05
C LEU A 439 -1.25 5.82 -2.08
N SER A 440 -0.79 5.51 -0.87
CA SER A 440 -0.33 6.42 0.19
C SER A 440 0.61 5.64 1.13
N HIS A 441 1.39 6.32 1.97
CA HIS A 441 2.23 5.65 2.98
C HIS A 441 1.44 5.15 4.18
N ALA A 442 0.36 5.85 4.55
CA ALA A 442 -0.41 5.56 5.76
C ALA A 442 -1.88 5.93 5.57
N PRO A 443 -2.79 5.31 6.35
CA PRO A 443 -4.19 5.71 6.36
C PRO A 443 -4.37 7.13 6.92
N LEU A 444 -5.14 7.97 6.23
CA LEU A 444 -5.52 9.30 6.69
C LEU A 444 -6.92 9.67 6.21
N ASN A 445 -7.77 10.12 7.13
CA ASN A 445 -9.06 10.73 6.83
C ASN A 445 -8.88 12.21 6.49
N ALA A 446 -9.57 12.68 5.46
CA ALA A 446 -9.59 14.10 5.13
C ALA A 446 -10.42 14.89 6.14
N SER A 447 -10.08 16.17 6.29
CA SER A 447 -10.90 17.16 6.98
C SER A 447 -11.41 18.19 5.98
N LYS A 448 -12.62 18.71 6.23
CA LYS A 448 -13.21 19.78 5.43
C LYS A 448 -12.34 21.05 5.52
N LEU A 449 -12.11 21.70 4.39
CA LEU A 449 -11.40 22.97 4.29
C LEU A 449 -12.31 24.14 4.70
N ALA A 450 -11.72 25.32 4.91
CA ALA A 450 -12.44 26.52 5.34
C ALA A 450 -13.52 26.98 4.36
N ASP A 451 -13.38 26.64 3.07
CA ASP A 451 -14.35 26.93 2.01
C ASP A 451 -15.46 25.86 1.88
N GLY A 452 -15.44 24.84 2.75
CA GLY A 452 -16.38 23.73 2.74
C GLY A 452 -16.03 22.60 1.78
N SER A 453 -14.96 22.71 0.99
CA SER A 453 -14.48 21.64 0.11
C SER A 453 -13.60 20.62 0.86
N PHE A 454 -13.28 19.51 0.19
CA PHE A 454 -12.30 18.53 0.64
C PHE A 454 -11.00 18.67 -0.17
N PRO A 455 -9.85 18.28 0.40
CA PRO A 455 -8.55 18.50 -0.22
C PRO A 455 -8.39 17.74 -1.54
N LEU A 456 -7.68 18.37 -2.49
CA LEU A 456 -7.27 17.74 -3.75
C LEU A 456 -5.95 16.95 -3.61
N ILE A 457 -5.24 17.15 -2.50
CA ILE A 457 -4.00 16.48 -2.12
C ILE A 457 -4.12 16.05 -0.66
N LEU A 458 -3.97 14.76 -0.35
CA LEU A 458 -4.06 14.24 1.01
C LEU A 458 -2.89 13.30 1.29
N ALA A 459 -2.09 13.59 2.32
CA ALA A 459 -0.85 12.87 2.63
C ALA A 459 0.13 12.76 1.43
N GLY A 460 0.10 13.74 0.52
CA GLY A 460 0.88 13.75 -0.73
C GLY A 460 0.24 12.98 -1.89
N THR A 461 -0.83 12.22 -1.65
CA THR A 461 -1.59 11.53 -2.70
C THR A 461 -2.53 12.49 -3.42
N THR A 462 -2.63 12.35 -4.74
CA THR A 462 -3.56 13.10 -5.61
C THR A 462 -4.42 12.15 -6.44
N VAL A 463 -5.63 12.58 -6.81
CA VAL A 463 -6.52 11.83 -7.70
C VAL A 463 -6.98 12.71 -8.85
N THR A 464 -6.97 12.17 -10.06
CA THR A 464 -7.53 12.82 -11.24
C THR A 464 -8.52 11.91 -11.98
N VAL A 465 -9.53 12.53 -12.58
CA VAL A 465 -10.53 11.90 -13.45
C VAL A 465 -10.48 12.62 -14.80
N ASN A 466 -10.02 11.93 -15.86
CA ASN A 466 -9.71 12.55 -17.16
C ASN A 466 -8.82 13.81 -17.03
N GLY A 467 -7.84 13.78 -16.12
CA GLY A 467 -6.93 14.88 -15.84
C GLY A 467 -7.50 16.00 -14.93
N VAL A 468 -8.77 15.94 -14.56
CA VAL A 468 -9.38 16.89 -13.61
C VAL A 468 -9.17 16.41 -12.17
N ALA A 469 -8.63 17.26 -11.30
CA ALA A 469 -8.42 16.93 -9.89
C ALA A 469 -9.74 16.60 -9.16
N ALA A 470 -9.72 15.55 -8.34
CA ALA A 470 -10.86 15.09 -7.55
C ALA A 470 -10.65 15.38 -6.07
N GLN A 471 -11.75 15.65 -5.35
CA GLN A 471 -11.73 15.82 -3.90
C GLN A 471 -11.53 14.47 -3.21
N ILE A 472 -10.60 14.40 -2.26
CA ILE A 472 -10.20 13.18 -1.57
C ILE A 472 -10.80 13.16 -0.16
N LEU A 473 -11.42 12.04 0.20
CA LEU A 473 -12.07 11.82 1.50
C LEU A 473 -11.21 10.97 2.43
N PHE A 474 -10.46 10.01 1.88
CA PHE A 474 -9.61 9.09 2.62
C PHE A 474 -8.50 8.54 1.72
N VAL A 475 -7.33 8.29 2.29
CA VAL A 475 -6.21 7.58 1.64
C VAL A 475 -5.65 6.52 2.56
N SER A 476 -5.07 5.46 1.99
CA SER A 476 -4.27 4.43 2.66
C SER A 476 -3.36 3.76 1.62
N PRO A 477 -2.42 2.88 2.01
CA PRO A 477 -1.59 2.14 1.04
C PRO A 477 -2.38 1.33 0.01
N ALA A 478 -3.58 0.85 0.38
CA ALA A 478 -4.38 -0.06 -0.45
C ALA A 478 -5.64 0.58 -1.05
N GLU A 479 -6.08 1.73 -0.55
CA GLU A 479 -7.41 2.27 -0.86
C GLU A 479 -7.46 3.80 -0.78
N VAL A 480 -8.15 4.44 -1.74
CA VAL A 480 -8.43 5.88 -1.77
C VAL A 480 -9.92 6.11 -2.02
N HIS A 481 -10.55 6.97 -1.21
CA HIS A 481 -11.93 7.40 -1.39
C HIS A 481 -11.95 8.82 -1.93
N PHE A 482 -12.72 9.06 -2.98
CA PHE A 482 -12.76 10.35 -3.64
C PHE A 482 -14.11 10.59 -4.32
N VAL A 483 -14.37 11.84 -4.70
CA VAL A 483 -15.60 12.24 -5.38
C VAL A 483 -15.33 12.46 -6.86
N ILE A 484 -16.11 11.85 -7.74
CA ILE A 484 -16.03 12.11 -9.18
C ILE A 484 -16.40 13.58 -9.44
N PRO A 485 -15.54 14.41 -10.09
CA PRO A 485 -15.85 15.81 -10.34
C PRO A 485 -17.17 15.99 -11.11
N ASN A 486 -18.01 16.95 -10.70
CA ASN A 486 -19.31 17.22 -11.35
C ASN A 486 -19.21 17.57 -12.83
N GLN A 487 -18.06 18.10 -13.28
CA GLN A 487 -17.80 18.44 -14.69
C GLN A 487 -17.37 17.25 -15.55
N THR A 488 -17.27 16.06 -14.98
CA THR A 488 -16.86 14.85 -15.73
C THR A 488 -17.95 14.48 -16.72
N SER A 489 -17.59 14.26 -17.99
CA SER A 489 -18.54 13.78 -19.00
C SER A 489 -18.92 12.32 -18.75
N VAL A 490 -20.17 11.97 -19.05
CA VAL A 490 -20.63 10.58 -19.06
C VAL A 490 -19.87 9.80 -20.14
N GLY A 491 -19.51 8.55 -19.84
CA GLY A 491 -18.73 7.67 -20.70
C GLY A 491 -17.46 7.16 -20.03
N THR A 492 -16.56 6.56 -20.82
CA THR A 492 -15.29 6.06 -20.29
C THR A 492 -14.45 7.20 -19.74
N ALA A 493 -13.96 7.04 -18.50
CA ALA A 493 -13.05 7.96 -17.86
C ALA A 493 -11.82 7.21 -17.33
N GLU A 494 -10.67 7.84 -17.48
CA GLU A 494 -9.43 7.43 -16.82
C GLU A 494 -9.42 7.98 -15.40
N ILE A 495 -9.16 7.09 -14.44
CA ILE A 495 -8.87 7.42 -13.05
C ILE A 495 -7.39 7.22 -12.83
N SER A 496 -6.70 8.24 -12.32
CA SER A 496 -5.31 8.14 -11.91
C SER A 496 -5.13 8.62 -10.48
N VAL A 497 -4.52 7.77 -9.66
CA VAL A 497 -4.08 8.08 -8.30
C VAL A 497 -2.56 8.19 -8.34
N THR A 498 -1.99 9.32 -7.91
CA THR A 498 -0.53 9.54 -7.84
C THR A 498 -0.13 9.63 -6.37
N ASN A 499 0.81 8.80 -5.92
CA ASN A 499 1.32 8.84 -4.55
C ASN A 499 2.39 9.94 -4.35
N THR A 500 2.89 10.09 -3.13
CA THR A 500 3.92 11.08 -2.75
C THR A 500 5.23 10.91 -3.52
N ASP A 501 5.56 9.69 -3.93
CA ASP A 501 6.73 9.36 -4.75
C ASP A 501 6.54 9.66 -6.26
N GLY A 502 5.35 10.14 -6.65
CA GLY A 502 5.00 10.39 -8.03
C GLY A 502 4.64 9.13 -8.83
N PHE A 503 4.52 7.97 -8.18
CA PHE A 503 4.07 6.74 -8.85
C PHE A 503 2.56 6.79 -9.07
N GLN A 504 2.16 6.48 -10.31
CA GLN A 504 0.76 6.55 -10.71
C GLN A 504 0.15 5.17 -10.79
N SER A 505 -0.99 4.99 -10.14
CA SER A 505 -1.88 3.84 -10.35
C SER A 505 -3.07 4.29 -11.19
N ARG A 506 -3.42 3.50 -12.21
CA ARG A 506 -4.42 3.89 -13.22
C ARG A 506 -5.49 2.81 -13.41
N SER A 507 -6.68 3.25 -13.82
CA SER A 507 -7.76 2.38 -14.30
C SER A 507 -8.73 3.16 -15.18
N THR A 508 -9.51 2.44 -15.98
CA THR A 508 -10.61 3.02 -16.76
C THR A 508 -11.93 2.50 -16.22
N THR A 509 -12.87 3.40 -15.96
CA THR A 509 -14.24 3.07 -15.54
C THR A 509 -15.24 3.82 -16.42
N VAL A 510 -16.51 3.45 -16.36
CA VAL A 510 -17.60 4.17 -17.04
C VAL A 510 -18.23 5.13 -16.04
N VAL A 511 -18.18 6.43 -16.31
CA VAL A 511 -18.90 7.44 -15.54
C VAL A 511 -20.32 7.57 -16.07
N GLN A 512 -21.31 7.57 -15.18
CA GLN A 512 -22.73 7.74 -15.49
C GLN A 512 -23.34 8.82 -14.61
N ASP A 513 -24.47 9.39 -15.04
CA ASP A 513 -25.22 10.32 -14.19
C ASP A 513 -25.89 9.58 -13.01
N VAL A 514 -26.28 8.32 -13.24
CA VAL A 514 -26.99 7.49 -12.26
C VAL A 514 -26.28 6.14 -12.12
N SER A 515 -25.72 5.90 -10.95
CA SER A 515 -25.16 4.61 -10.50
C SER A 515 -25.46 4.51 -9.01
N PRO A 516 -26.66 4.03 -8.63
CA PRO A 516 -27.13 4.14 -7.26
C PRO A 516 -26.47 3.09 -6.36
N GLY A 517 -26.08 3.49 -5.15
CA GLY A 517 -25.67 2.58 -4.08
C GLY A 517 -26.08 3.12 -2.72
N VAL A 518 -26.52 2.24 -1.83
CA VAL A 518 -26.86 2.54 -0.42
C VAL A 518 -25.72 2.06 0.46
N PHE A 519 -25.18 2.96 1.28
CA PHE A 519 -24.06 2.61 2.17
C PHE A 519 -24.51 1.60 3.23
N THR A 520 -23.61 0.69 3.60
CA THR A 520 -23.83 -0.30 4.67
C THR A 520 -22.90 -0.04 5.85
N GLU A 521 -23.24 -0.58 7.01
CA GLU A 521 -22.34 -0.59 8.17
C GLU A 521 -21.02 -1.30 7.83
N THR A 522 -19.95 -0.93 8.52
CA THR A 522 -18.57 -1.36 8.23
C THR A 522 -18.32 -2.86 8.44
N ASN A 523 -19.24 -3.59 9.10
CA ASN A 523 -19.11 -5.03 9.27
C ASN A 523 -19.33 -5.72 7.90
N PRO A 524 -18.32 -6.42 7.34
CA PRO A 524 -18.40 -7.03 6.02
C PRO A 524 -19.47 -8.13 5.90
N ASP A 525 -19.92 -8.71 7.01
CA ASP A 525 -21.02 -9.69 7.04
C ASP A 525 -22.41 -9.03 7.19
N SER A 526 -22.44 -7.72 7.48
CA SER A 526 -23.67 -6.96 7.68
C SER A 526 -24.17 -6.42 6.34
N ARG A 527 -25.44 -6.70 6.02
CA ARG A 527 -26.17 -6.04 4.94
C ARG A 527 -26.90 -4.79 5.43
N LYS A 528 -26.74 -4.40 6.69
CA LYS A 528 -27.49 -3.28 7.28
C LYS A 528 -27.16 -1.98 6.59
N GLY A 529 -28.18 -1.31 6.07
CA GLY A 529 -28.03 0.00 5.46
C GLY A 529 -27.74 1.06 6.51
N ILE A 530 -26.93 2.06 6.17
CA ILE A 530 -26.80 3.28 6.97
C ILE A 530 -28.08 4.09 6.73
N VAL A 531 -29.01 3.95 7.68
CA VAL A 531 -30.35 4.53 7.64
C VAL A 531 -30.69 5.06 9.03
N VAL A 532 -31.34 6.22 9.09
CA VAL A 532 -31.82 6.81 10.35
C VAL A 532 -33.27 7.27 10.21
N ASN A 533 -33.96 7.41 11.33
CA ASN A 533 -35.25 8.08 11.37
C ASN A 533 -35.05 9.59 11.18
N ALA A 534 -35.77 10.19 10.23
CA ALA A 534 -35.59 11.59 9.84
C ALA A 534 -35.98 12.60 10.93
N ASP A 535 -36.83 12.19 11.89
CA ASP A 535 -37.33 13.09 12.93
C ASP A 535 -36.40 13.15 14.15
N ASN A 536 -35.71 12.05 14.48
CA ASN A 536 -34.91 11.93 15.70
C ASN A 536 -33.47 11.44 15.49
N LEU A 537 -33.09 11.13 14.25
CA LEU A 537 -31.76 10.65 13.84
C LEU A 537 -31.32 9.35 14.51
N LEU A 538 -32.23 8.60 15.12
CA LEU A 538 -31.93 7.30 15.70
C LEU A 538 -31.84 6.23 14.61
N THR A 539 -30.98 5.25 14.83
CA THR A 539 -30.85 4.04 14.01
C THR A 539 -31.97 3.04 14.32
N GLU A 540 -32.02 1.95 13.55
CA GLU A 540 -32.96 0.84 13.72
C GLU A 540 -32.94 0.23 15.15
N PRO A 541 -34.03 -0.43 15.59
CA PRO A 541 -35.26 -0.73 14.85
C PRO A 541 -36.22 0.47 14.70
N PHE A 542 -36.94 0.53 13.59
CA PHE A 542 -37.89 1.60 13.28
C PHE A 542 -39.34 1.15 13.45
N ASP A 543 -40.24 1.99 13.97
CA ASP A 543 -41.66 1.66 14.11
C ASP A 543 -42.54 2.48 13.14
N PRO A 544 -43.09 1.88 12.07
CA PRO A 544 -43.96 2.57 11.13
C PRO A 544 -45.43 2.64 11.58
N THR A 545 -45.80 2.12 12.75
CA THR A 545 -47.20 1.98 13.20
C THR A 545 -48.01 3.28 13.10
N GLY A 546 -47.38 4.44 13.37
CA GLY A 546 -48.04 5.74 13.29
C GLY A 546 -48.28 6.29 11.88
N GLY A 547 -47.86 5.59 10.82
CA GLY A 547 -47.99 6.04 9.42
C GLY A 547 -47.18 7.29 9.07
N ARG A 548 -46.24 7.68 9.95
CA ARG A 548 -45.45 8.91 9.85
C ARG A 548 -43.94 8.66 9.82
N LEU A 549 -43.50 7.40 9.89
CA LEU A 549 -42.09 7.06 9.90
C LEU A 549 -41.43 7.51 8.61
N ARG A 550 -40.54 8.49 8.72
CA ARG A 550 -39.64 8.91 7.66
C ARG A 550 -38.25 8.38 7.94
N LEU A 551 -37.64 7.78 6.93
CA LEU A 551 -36.25 7.35 6.97
C LEU A 551 -35.41 8.27 6.10
N VAL A 552 -34.18 8.52 6.52
CA VAL A 552 -33.10 9.06 5.69
C VAL A 552 -32.19 7.90 5.33
N ILE A 553 -32.14 7.56 4.05
CA ILE A 553 -31.27 6.52 3.50
C ILE A 553 -30.03 7.22 2.93
N PHE A 554 -28.85 6.86 3.43
CA PHE A 554 -27.59 7.42 2.98
C PHE A 554 -27.05 6.63 1.78
N ALA A 555 -26.88 7.32 0.65
CA ALA A 555 -26.57 6.72 -0.64
C ALA A 555 -25.54 7.55 -1.42
N THR A 556 -25.15 7.09 -2.60
CA THR A 556 -24.38 7.88 -3.60
C THR A 556 -24.86 7.51 -5.00
N GLY A 557 -24.82 8.49 -5.92
CA GLY A 557 -25.14 8.27 -7.32
C GLY A 557 -26.63 8.19 -7.67
N VAL A 558 -27.48 8.75 -6.80
CA VAL A 558 -28.93 8.80 -6.91
C VAL A 558 -29.41 10.20 -7.30
N ARG A 559 -28.75 11.27 -6.80
CA ARG A 559 -29.25 12.66 -6.90
C ARG A 559 -29.52 13.21 -8.31
N ASN A 560 -28.84 12.69 -9.32
CA ASN A 560 -28.99 13.16 -10.71
C ASN A 560 -30.07 12.39 -11.48
N ALA A 561 -30.76 11.44 -10.85
CA ALA A 561 -31.80 10.67 -11.50
C ALA A 561 -33.07 11.50 -11.73
N ALA A 562 -33.71 11.30 -12.88
CA ALA A 562 -35.00 11.91 -13.18
C ALA A 562 -36.12 11.29 -12.33
N THR A 563 -35.99 10.00 -11.98
CA THR A 563 -36.96 9.23 -11.22
C THR A 563 -36.27 8.41 -10.12
N VAL A 564 -36.79 8.48 -8.89
CA VAL A 564 -36.29 7.72 -7.74
C VAL A 564 -37.47 7.07 -7.02
N SER A 565 -37.32 5.78 -6.69
CA SER A 565 -38.30 5.01 -5.92
C SER A 565 -37.61 4.13 -4.90
N GLY A 566 -38.27 3.86 -3.77
CA GLY A 566 -37.76 2.97 -2.73
C GLY A 566 -38.69 1.76 -2.57
N ARG A 567 -38.11 0.59 -2.27
CA ARG A 567 -38.85 -0.60 -1.88
C ARG A 567 -38.36 -1.10 -0.53
N VAL A 568 -39.28 -1.34 0.40
CA VAL A 568 -39.03 -1.93 1.72
C VAL A 568 -39.89 -3.18 1.84
N ALA A 569 -39.28 -4.33 2.12
CA ALA A 569 -39.96 -5.64 2.10
C ALA A 569 -40.74 -5.88 0.79
N GLY A 570 -40.19 -5.44 -0.35
CA GLY A 570 -40.83 -5.51 -1.67
C GLY A 570 -41.98 -4.53 -1.91
N ARG A 571 -42.44 -3.79 -0.88
CA ARG A 571 -43.50 -2.77 -1.00
C ARG A 571 -42.92 -1.40 -1.30
N ALA A 572 -43.63 -0.59 -2.08
CA ALA A 572 -43.21 0.76 -2.39
C ALA A 572 -43.20 1.64 -1.13
N ALA A 573 -42.06 2.28 -0.85
CA ALA A 573 -41.95 3.39 0.07
C ALA A 573 -42.02 4.70 -0.72
N THR A 574 -42.71 5.71 -0.17
CA THR A 574 -42.88 6.99 -0.89
C THR A 574 -41.61 7.81 -0.72
N VAL A 575 -40.86 8.03 -1.80
CA VAL A 575 -39.70 8.93 -1.79
C VAL A 575 -40.21 10.37 -1.82
N GLU A 576 -39.97 11.12 -0.74
CA GLU A 576 -40.42 12.50 -0.58
C GLU A 576 -39.37 13.49 -1.12
N SER A 577 -38.08 13.19 -0.96
CA SER A 577 -37.00 14.01 -1.52
C SER A 577 -35.68 13.25 -1.63
N VAL A 578 -34.81 13.68 -2.56
CA VAL A 578 -33.41 13.29 -2.65
C VAL A 578 -32.56 14.55 -2.60
N LYS A 579 -31.63 14.62 -1.66
CA LYS A 579 -30.81 15.81 -1.40
C LYS A 579 -29.33 15.46 -1.41
N ALA A 580 -28.49 16.43 -1.75
CA ALA A 580 -27.08 16.34 -1.45
C ALA A 580 -26.87 16.59 0.04
N SER A 581 -25.99 15.81 0.67
CA SER A 581 -25.59 16.07 2.06
C SER A 581 -24.82 17.40 2.14
N PRO A 582 -25.10 18.26 3.15
CA PRO A 582 -24.38 19.52 3.32
C PRO A 582 -22.93 19.31 3.79
N ASP A 583 -22.65 18.17 4.41
CA ASP A 583 -21.39 17.93 5.11
C ASP A 583 -20.38 17.09 4.35
N LEU A 584 -20.86 16.15 3.53
CA LEU A 584 -20.00 15.23 2.78
C LEU A 584 -20.30 15.30 1.27
N PRO A 585 -19.36 15.76 0.43
CA PRO A 585 -19.57 15.78 -1.02
C PRO A 585 -19.76 14.36 -1.56
N GLY A 586 -20.66 14.24 -2.53
CA GLY A 586 -21.03 12.96 -3.13
C GLY A 586 -21.94 12.06 -2.31
N LEU A 587 -22.25 12.41 -1.06
CA LEU A 587 -23.27 11.72 -0.26
C LEU A 587 -24.67 12.24 -0.61
N ASP A 588 -25.59 11.31 -0.87
CA ASP A 588 -27.01 11.53 -1.14
C ASP A 588 -27.86 11.13 0.07
N GLU A 589 -28.84 11.95 0.40
CA GLU A 589 -29.82 11.72 1.45
C GLU A 589 -31.20 11.51 0.80
N ILE A 590 -31.73 10.29 0.90
CA ILE A 590 -33.05 9.95 0.37
C ILE A 590 -34.04 9.90 1.53
N HIS A 591 -34.98 10.83 1.55
CA HIS A 591 -36.05 10.85 2.53
C HIS A 591 -37.24 10.05 1.99
N CYS A 592 -37.62 8.98 2.70
CA CYS A 592 -38.77 8.17 2.32
C CYS A 592 -39.74 7.93 3.47
N LEU A 593 -41.04 8.01 3.17
CA LEU A 593 -42.12 7.62 4.08
C LEU A 593 -42.34 6.10 3.97
N VAL A 594 -42.22 5.42 5.10
CA VAL A 594 -42.41 3.97 5.22
C VAL A 594 -43.90 3.66 5.47
N PRO A 595 -44.51 2.76 4.67
CA PRO A 595 -45.92 2.39 4.86
C PRO A 595 -46.19 1.74 6.25
N PRO A 596 -47.27 2.13 6.96
CA PRO A 596 -47.60 1.60 8.29
C PRO A 596 -47.92 0.09 8.29
N GLU A 597 -48.21 -0.50 7.14
CA GLU A 597 -48.47 -1.93 7.00
C GLU A 597 -47.19 -2.77 7.19
N LEU A 598 -46.01 -2.15 7.13
CA LEU A 598 -44.73 -2.81 7.37
C LEU A 598 -44.36 -2.92 8.86
N ARG A 599 -45.22 -2.46 9.77
CA ARG A 599 -45.01 -2.65 11.22
C ARG A 599 -44.84 -4.13 11.57
N GLY A 600 -43.90 -4.41 12.47
CA GLY A 600 -43.58 -5.76 12.94
C GLY A 600 -42.95 -6.67 11.88
N ALA A 601 -42.51 -6.14 10.74
CA ALA A 601 -41.94 -6.97 9.67
C ALA A 601 -40.56 -7.57 10.00
N GLY A 602 -39.90 -7.11 11.07
CA GLY A 602 -38.57 -7.57 11.47
C GLY A 602 -37.49 -7.06 10.53
N GLU A 603 -36.43 -7.85 10.35
CA GLU A 603 -35.37 -7.52 9.39
C GLU A 603 -35.88 -7.73 7.96
N VAL A 604 -35.88 -6.66 7.16
CA VAL A 604 -36.41 -6.64 5.80
C VAL A 604 -35.45 -6.02 4.81
N GLU A 605 -35.59 -6.41 3.55
CA GLU A 605 -34.84 -5.83 2.44
C GLU A 605 -35.27 -4.39 2.13
N LEU A 606 -34.28 -3.53 1.85
CA LEU A 606 -34.42 -2.18 1.32
C LEU A 606 -33.62 -2.05 0.02
N ILE A 607 -34.28 -1.57 -1.04
CA ILE A 607 -33.67 -1.28 -2.35
C ILE A 607 -34.11 0.11 -2.80
N VAL A 608 -33.17 0.90 -3.30
CA VAL A 608 -33.44 2.16 -4.00
C VAL A 608 -33.30 1.93 -5.50
N ARG A 609 -34.25 2.46 -6.28
CA ARG A 609 -34.19 2.43 -7.75
C ARG A 609 -34.15 3.85 -8.30
N ALA A 610 -33.17 4.14 -9.14
CA ALA A 610 -32.93 5.43 -9.77
C ALA A 610 -32.80 5.24 -11.30
N ASP A 611 -33.67 5.89 -12.10
CA ASP A 611 -33.72 5.79 -13.57
C ASP A 611 -33.59 4.36 -14.12
N ASN A 612 -34.37 3.44 -13.55
CA ASN A 612 -34.40 2.01 -13.86
C ASN A 612 -33.19 1.18 -13.40
N ARG A 613 -32.28 1.74 -12.61
CA ARG A 613 -31.18 1.02 -11.99
C ARG A 613 -31.45 0.81 -10.52
N ASP A 614 -31.33 -0.43 -10.07
CA ASP A 614 -31.43 -0.76 -8.65
C ASP A 614 -30.08 -0.55 -7.97
N SER A 615 -30.10 -0.10 -6.71
CA SER A 615 -28.95 -0.08 -5.82
C SER A 615 -28.54 -1.51 -5.42
N ASN A 616 -27.44 -1.63 -4.67
CA ASN A 616 -27.27 -2.79 -3.81
C ASN A 616 -28.48 -2.95 -2.87
N SER A 617 -28.73 -4.20 -2.51
CA SER A 617 -29.77 -4.58 -1.57
C SER A 617 -29.24 -4.61 -0.14
N VAL A 618 -29.82 -3.78 0.73
CA VAL A 618 -29.47 -3.66 2.14
C VAL A 618 -30.62 -4.13 3.03
N THR A 619 -30.38 -4.30 4.32
CA THR A 619 -31.39 -4.65 5.32
C THR A 619 -31.66 -3.50 6.28
N VAL A 620 -32.90 -3.43 6.76
CA VAL A 620 -33.34 -2.56 7.85
C VAL A 620 -34.32 -3.32 8.75
N THR A 621 -34.34 -3.01 10.05
CA THR A 621 -35.21 -3.68 11.03
C THR A 621 -36.43 -2.82 11.35
N LEU A 622 -37.61 -3.37 11.10
CA LEU A 622 -38.90 -2.76 11.40
C LEU A 622 -39.56 -3.43 12.61
N SER A 623 -39.75 -2.63 13.66
CA SER A 623 -40.47 -2.97 14.89
C SER A 623 -41.96 -2.61 14.80
N GLY A 624 -42.66 -2.70 15.92
CA GLY A 624 -44.12 -2.56 16.00
C GLY A 624 -44.82 -3.92 16.06
N SER A 625 -46.14 -3.89 16.20
CA SER A 625 -46.94 -5.10 16.34
C SER A 625 -47.20 -5.76 14.99
N THR A 626 -47.02 -7.08 14.90
CA THR A 626 -47.46 -7.90 13.75
C THR A 626 -48.99 -8.01 13.66
N LEU A 627 -49.70 -7.70 14.76
CA LEU A 627 -51.14 -7.79 14.86
C LEU A 627 -51.80 -6.79 13.89
N ARG A 628 -52.82 -7.29 13.18
CA ARG A 628 -53.65 -6.53 12.25
C ARG A 628 -54.99 -6.25 12.90
N ASP A 629 -55.57 -5.08 12.65
CA ASP A 629 -56.75 -4.65 13.40
C ASP A 629 -57.87 -5.70 13.37
N ILE A 630 -58.13 -6.30 12.20
CA ILE A 630 -59.04 -7.43 12.04
C ILE A 630 -58.30 -8.61 11.41
N VAL A 631 -58.49 -9.80 11.97
CA VAL A 631 -57.97 -11.08 11.46
C VAL A 631 -59.14 -12.00 11.14
N ILE A 632 -59.13 -12.66 9.98
CA ILE A 632 -60.01 -13.82 9.75
C ILE A 632 -59.41 -14.98 10.54
N ASN A 633 -60.07 -15.36 11.64
CA ASN A 633 -59.58 -16.42 12.51
C ASN A 633 -60.09 -17.80 12.05
N GLU A 634 -61.34 -17.86 11.60
CA GLU A 634 -61.97 -19.08 11.12
C GLU A 634 -62.86 -18.81 9.91
N LEU A 635 -62.97 -19.78 9.00
CA LEU A 635 -63.85 -19.75 7.85
C LEU A 635 -64.43 -21.15 7.63
N LEU A 636 -65.75 -21.29 7.76
CA LEU A 636 -66.49 -22.46 7.32
C LEU A 636 -67.20 -22.11 6.01
N ALA A 637 -66.60 -22.48 4.87
CA ALA A 637 -67.16 -22.22 3.54
C ALA A 637 -67.82 -23.44 2.88
N ASP A 638 -67.87 -24.58 3.58
CA ASP A 638 -68.55 -25.79 3.10
C ASP A 638 -69.05 -26.60 4.32
N PRO A 639 -70.23 -26.26 4.86
CA PRO A 639 -70.77 -26.92 6.04
C PRO A 639 -71.04 -28.42 5.77
N PRO A 640 -70.67 -29.34 6.67
CA PRO A 640 -70.88 -30.78 6.48
C PRO A 640 -72.32 -31.19 6.15
N ASP A 641 -72.50 -32.39 5.59
CA ASP A 641 -73.83 -32.95 5.37
C ASP A 641 -74.50 -33.38 6.69
N GLY A 642 -75.82 -33.26 6.75
CA GLY A 642 -76.63 -33.61 7.91
C GLY A 642 -76.54 -32.58 9.05
N ILE A 643 -77.04 -32.94 10.23
CA ILE A 643 -77.15 -31.99 11.36
C ILE A 643 -75.78 -31.47 11.86
N ALA A 644 -74.68 -32.14 11.49
CA ALA A 644 -73.34 -31.70 11.83
C ALA A 644 -72.90 -30.43 11.06
N GLY A 645 -73.60 -30.05 9.98
CA GLY A 645 -73.34 -28.81 9.25
C GLY A 645 -74.37 -27.72 9.48
N ASP A 646 -75.28 -27.88 10.43
CA ASP A 646 -76.12 -26.79 10.96
C ASP A 646 -75.27 -25.97 11.93
N ALA A 647 -74.34 -25.16 11.39
CA ALA A 647 -73.35 -24.42 12.16
C ALA A 647 -73.95 -23.19 12.86
N ASN A 648 -75.05 -22.65 12.34
CA ASN A 648 -75.78 -21.56 12.99
C ASN A 648 -76.74 -22.08 14.08
N HIS A 649 -76.94 -23.40 14.18
CA HIS A 649 -77.75 -24.11 15.16
C HIS A 649 -79.25 -23.75 15.10
N ASP A 650 -79.78 -23.46 13.91
CA ASP A 650 -81.20 -23.15 13.69
C ASP A 650 -82.09 -24.41 13.58
N GLY A 651 -81.47 -25.60 13.57
CA GLY A 651 -82.12 -26.90 13.46
C GLY A 651 -82.21 -27.45 12.03
N THR A 652 -81.78 -26.69 11.01
CA THR A 652 -81.84 -27.07 9.60
C THR A 652 -80.52 -26.78 8.89
N ARG A 653 -79.81 -27.83 8.48
CA ARG A 653 -78.62 -27.65 7.64
C ARG A 653 -78.95 -27.01 6.28
N ASN A 654 -78.39 -25.84 6.01
CA ASN A 654 -78.39 -25.12 4.76
C ASN A 654 -76.94 -24.82 4.30
N ALA A 655 -76.59 -25.27 3.09
CA ALA A 655 -75.25 -25.11 2.53
C ALA A 655 -74.74 -23.67 2.49
N SER A 656 -75.63 -22.68 2.42
CA SER A 656 -75.27 -21.26 2.34
C SER A 656 -75.50 -20.51 3.65
N ASP A 657 -76.58 -20.81 4.39
CA ASP A 657 -76.87 -20.06 5.63
C ASP A 657 -75.96 -20.48 6.80
N ASP A 658 -75.41 -21.70 6.75
CA ASP A 658 -74.49 -22.25 7.76
C ASP A 658 -73.01 -22.02 7.46
N GLU A 659 -72.67 -21.39 6.33
CA GLU A 659 -71.31 -20.88 6.14
C GLU A 659 -71.04 -19.78 7.17
N PHE A 660 -69.81 -19.64 7.65
CA PHE A 660 -69.44 -18.49 8.47
C PHE A 660 -68.01 -18.02 8.27
N VAL A 661 -67.79 -16.74 8.56
CA VAL A 661 -66.46 -16.19 8.81
C VAL A 661 -66.39 -15.63 10.23
N GLU A 662 -65.31 -15.95 10.94
CA GLU A 662 -64.99 -15.36 12.23
C GLU A 662 -63.93 -14.28 12.06
N LEU A 663 -64.25 -13.06 12.48
CA LEU A 663 -63.36 -11.92 12.50
C LEU A 663 -62.95 -11.61 13.95
N VAL A 664 -61.65 -11.62 14.22
CA VAL A 664 -61.09 -11.27 15.53
C VAL A 664 -60.51 -9.87 15.51
N ASN A 665 -60.90 -9.04 16.47
CA ASN A 665 -60.17 -7.81 16.78
C ASN A 665 -58.91 -8.18 17.56
N SER A 666 -57.77 -8.15 16.88
CA SER A 666 -56.50 -8.52 17.50
C SER A 666 -55.78 -7.33 18.18
N THR A 667 -56.47 -6.21 18.35
CA THR A 667 -55.93 -5.01 19.01
C THR A 667 -56.34 -4.92 20.49
N GLU A 668 -55.70 -4.02 21.23
CA GLU A 668 -56.03 -3.68 22.63
C GLU A 668 -57.13 -2.60 22.76
N ARG A 669 -57.76 -2.20 21.64
CA ARG A 669 -58.82 -1.18 21.63
C ARG A 669 -60.06 -1.71 20.91
N ASP A 670 -61.22 -1.17 21.25
CA ASP A 670 -62.46 -1.46 20.53
C ASP A 670 -62.38 -0.95 19.10
N LEU A 671 -62.87 -1.74 18.14
CA LEU A 671 -62.98 -1.36 16.74
C LEU A 671 -64.42 -1.03 16.41
N ASP A 672 -64.65 0.15 15.84
CA ASP A 672 -65.93 0.51 15.25
C ASP A 672 -66.00 0.00 13.81
N LEU A 673 -66.78 -1.06 13.59
CA LEU A 673 -67.00 -1.68 12.30
C LEU A 673 -68.16 -1.03 11.52
N SER A 674 -68.70 0.10 11.99
CA SER A 674 -69.80 0.81 11.31
C SER A 674 -69.50 1.03 9.83
N GLY A 675 -70.36 0.48 8.97
CA GLY A 675 -70.24 0.64 7.52
C GLY A 675 -69.17 -0.21 6.85
N TYR A 676 -68.44 -1.05 7.59
CA TYR A 676 -67.55 -2.04 7.01
C TYR A 676 -68.36 -3.01 6.14
N GLU A 677 -67.72 -3.51 5.08
CA GLU A 677 -68.28 -4.50 4.17
C GLU A 677 -67.41 -5.75 4.17
N LEU A 678 -68.04 -6.90 4.31
CA LEU A 678 -67.44 -8.18 3.97
C LEU A 678 -67.87 -8.51 2.55
N ALA A 679 -66.90 -8.74 1.66
CA ALA A 679 -67.15 -9.10 0.27
C ALA A 679 -66.36 -10.34 -0.12
N SER A 680 -66.91 -11.11 -1.07
CA SER A 680 -66.25 -12.26 -1.67
C SER A 680 -66.02 -12.01 -3.15
N ARG A 681 -64.94 -12.54 -3.70
CA ARG A 681 -64.66 -12.55 -5.14
C ARG A 681 -64.39 -13.96 -5.62
N ALA A 682 -65.05 -14.37 -6.71
CA ALA A 682 -64.69 -15.62 -7.38
C ALA A 682 -63.29 -15.48 -8.01
N LEU A 683 -62.48 -16.55 -8.01
CA LEU A 683 -61.12 -16.53 -8.57
C LEU A 683 -61.05 -16.11 -10.06
N THR A 684 -62.18 -16.14 -10.76
CA THR A 684 -62.32 -15.82 -12.19
C THR A 684 -63.02 -14.48 -12.46
N ALA A 685 -63.38 -13.72 -11.42
CA ALA A 685 -64.12 -12.47 -11.53
C ALA A 685 -63.26 -11.26 -11.13
N ASP A 686 -63.55 -10.10 -11.73
CA ASP A 686 -62.88 -8.82 -11.41
C ASP A 686 -63.71 -7.91 -10.49
N ILE A 687 -64.88 -8.38 -10.03
CA ILE A 687 -65.85 -7.61 -9.24
C ILE A 687 -66.11 -8.30 -7.91
N ASP A 688 -66.14 -7.54 -6.82
CA ASP A 688 -66.47 -8.01 -5.48
C ASP A 688 -67.99 -8.08 -5.28
N THR A 689 -68.48 -9.19 -4.70
CA THR A 689 -69.86 -9.32 -4.24
C THR A 689 -69.91 -9.09 -2.74
N VAL A 690 -70.55 -8.00 -2.31
CA VAL A 690 -70.77 -7.72 -0.89
C VAL A 690 -71.69 -8.79 -0.30
N ARG A 691 -71.24 -9.42 0.78
CA ARG A 691 -71.94 -10.49 1.51
C ARG A 691 -72.57 -9.98 2.80
N HIS A 692 -71.89 -9.09 3.51
CA HIS A 692 -72.39 -8.50 4.74
C HIS A 692 -71.98 -7.03 4.84
N ARG A 693 -72.87 -6.20 5.39
CA ARG A 693 -72.56 -4.81 5.74
C ARG A 693 -72.85 -4.61 7.21
N PHE A 694 -71.81 -4.26 7.96
CA PHE A 694 -71.93 -3.99 9.38
C PHE A 694 -72.77 -2.72 9.60
N THR A 695 -73.81 -2.84 10.43
CA THR A 695 -74.70 -1.73 10.72
C THR A 695 -74.00 -0.66 11.56
N ASN A 696 -74.58 0.55 11.61
CA ASN A 696 -74.02 1.62 12.44
C ASN A 696 -73.98 1.20 13.92
N ARG A 697 -72.87 1.53 14.57
CA ARG A 697 -72.50 1.20 15.95
C ARG A 697 -72.19 -0.28 16.21
N THR A 698 -71.82 -1.05 15.19
CA THR A 698 -71.21 -2.37 15.44
C THR A 698 -69.80 -2.17 16.00
N ILE A 699 -69.67 -2.31 17.32
CA ILE A 699 -68.38 -2.26 18.00
C ILE A 699 -67.90 -3.69 18.22
N LEU A 700 -66.69 -4.00 17.76
CA LEU A 700 -65.99 -5.25 18.04
C LEU A 700 -64.96 -4.99 19.16
N PRO A 701 -65.23 -5.42 20.41
CA PRO A 701 -64.34 -5.13 21.53
C PRO A 701 -62.92 -5.69 21.35
N ALA A 702 -61.94 -5.06 22.02
CA ALA A 702 -60.55 -5.51 22.04
C ALA A 702 -60.42 -7.02 22.38
N GLY A 703 -59.66 -7.77 21.58
CA GLY A 703 -59.38 -9.20 21.81
C GLY A 703 -60.59 -10.14 21.63
N THR A 704 -61.71 -9.67 21.07
CA THR A 704 -62.92 -10.48 20.86
C THR A 704 -63.15 -10.83 19.39
N ALA A 705 -64.03 -11.81 19.16
CA ALA A 705 -64.44 -12.27 17.85
C ALA A 705 -65.89 -11.89 17.53
N ILE A 706 -66.19 -11.69 16.26
CA ILE A 706 -67.54 -11.66 15.71
C ILE A 706 -67.64 -12.70 14.59
N VAL A 707 -68.67 -13.53 14.68
CA VAL A 707 -68.98 -14.56 13.67
C VAL A 707 -70.10 -14.05 12.79
N ILE A 708 -69.91 -14.13 11.47
CA ILE A 708 -70.90 -13.73 10.47
C ILE A 708 -71.31 -14.99 9.71
N PHE A 709 -72.56 -15.42 9.89
CA PHE A 709 -73.14 -16.54 9.15
C PHE A 709 -73.69 -16.09 7.80
N GLY A 710 -73.72 -16.98 6.81
CA GLY A 710 -74.18 -16.68 5.46
C GLY A 710 -75.65 -16.25 5.38
N GLY A 711 -76.46 -16.64 6.36
CA GLY A 711 -77.86 -16.23 6.50
C GLY A 711 -78.06 -14.77 6.95
N GLY A 712 -77.00 -14.08 7.41
CA GLY A 712 -77.03 -12.68 7.83
C GLY A 712 -76.57 -12.42 9.25
#